data_AF-A0A537RHZ8-F1
#
_entry.id   AF-A0A537RHZ8-F1
#
_cell.length_a   1.000
_cell.length_b   1.000
_cell.length_c   1.000
_cell.angle_alpha   90.00
_cell.angle_beta   90.00
_cell.angle_gamma   90.00
#
_symmetry.space_group_name_H-M   'P 1'
#
loop_
_entity.id
_entity.type
_entity.pdbx_description
1 polymer ?
#
loop_
_entity_poly.entity_id
_entity_poly.type
_entity_poly.pdbx_seq_one_letter_code
_entity_poly.pdbx_strand_id
1 'polypeptide(L)'
;MRRVAAALFRTALLSPAVLTTYPSDPAWACADFAKAPSSHWSLITKAGVSWLGTPCGERFFSLGVNVLDGGYAEREEAGKVWYSWKAFAPTLADWAAEARHRLFTWGFNSAGGWALTPETLKLPTIINLELGRLARFHWFDPFDPETEKRMDELARELVGPYRGSPYRIGYFSDNEVGWWAGALFVFYSAKPASSFTKQRWVETLHRHYAGDWSGFAADFLPPAGIASWEALLATTERTRMRPGGAGINAVREWAGIVAEHYYTLAERAIRAADPDALYFGDRLPIYYDPAAVRAMAPHVDAIAANYNVDSADGWIADYFFDGLRKLSGGKPVLISEWFFAARENRTGNRNNGHLMTVATQNERGIGAAAATLNFAAIPEIVGAHWFQYYDHPRGGRRDGEDYDFGLVDINDQPYQRLTSDLAIANRRVRQVHSSAAISTTPSASSSVILLPHAAISVDDHSLADWPKPSSLLPRLRPSPGAVEFGEAYLSWSEQGLALATIGQDYFDIDLFAYEGGFPLIDAYRVELGIDAGTGPRRFTLFFIPPRTKLHDHPEMAAQLCAGPAQQAISMGCTEVRGAKAAYFGADQPRITAEMVIPWSALGIDAPTPGAQLRAEIAVTSWHRERWMSLSGRPPPAAMEDPQGWRAMRLGNGPQMIETSPAHPVLAPG
;
A
#
# COMPACT_ATOMS: atom_id res chain seq x y z
N MET A 1 -9.11 9.25 -75.56
CA MET A 1 -8.44 8.22 -74.73
C MET A 1 -8.51 8.66 -73.27
N ARG A 2 -9.04 7.78 -72.40
CA ARG A 2 -9.12 7.77 -70.91
C ARG A 2 -8.28 8.84 -70.17
N ARG A 3 -8.71 9.59 -69.13
CA ARG A 3 -9.75 9.45 -68.07
C ARG A 3 -9.85 10.82 -67.36
N VAL A 4 -11.05 11.31 -67.02
CA VAL A 4 -11.33 12.05 -65.77
C VAL A 4 -12.80 11.77 -65.40
N ALA A 5 -13.01 11.21 -64.21
CA ALA A 5 -14.31 10.92 -63.64
C ALA A 5 -14.84 12.14 -62.87
N ALA A 6 -16.13 12.43 -63.08
CA ALA A 6 -16.86 13.51 -62.43
C ALA A 6 -17.31 13.12 -61.01
N ALA A 7 -17.31 14.14 -60.15
CA ALA A 7 -17.74 14.12 -58.77
C ALA A 7 -19.23 13.76 -58.63
N LEU A 8 -19.56 12.99 -57.59
CA LEU A 8 -20.92 12.81 -57.09
C LEU A 8 -20.92 12.93 -55.57
N PHE A 9 -21.54 14.01 -55.09
CA PHE A 9 -21.98 14.21 -53.72
C PHE A 9 -22.83 13.02 -53.26
N ARG A 10 -22.51 12.45 -52.10
CA ARG A 10 -23.43 11.60 -51.33
C ARG A 10 -23.56 12.16 -49.93
N THR A 11 -24.71 12.76 -49.69
CA THR A 11 -25.34 13.03 -48.41
C THR A 11 -25.42 11.73 -47.60
N ALA A 12 -24.69 11.66 -46.48
CA ALA A 12 -24.84 10.59 -45.50
C ALA A 12 -25.98 10.94 -44.55
N LEU A 13 -27.04 10.15 -44.61
CA LEU A 13 -28.13 10.12 -43.63
C LEU A 13 -27.57 9.67 -42.27
N LEU A 14 -27.73 10.53 -41.27
CA LEU A 14 -27.53 10.19 -39.86
C LEU A 14 -28.64 9.21 -39.44
N SER A 15 -28.30 7.93 -39.26
CA SER A 15 -29.14 6.99 -38.52
C SER A 15 -29.17 7.39 -37.04
N PRO A 16 -30.33 7.38 -36.37
CA PRO A 16 -30.37 7.64 -34.94
C PRO A 16 -29.67 6.49 -34.23
N ALA A 17 -28.64 6.82 -33.46
CA ALA A 17 -28.01 5.88 -32.54
C ALA A 17 -29.10 5.34 -31.61
N VAL A 18 -29.39 4.05 -31.73
CA VAL A 18 -30.14 3.30 -30.72
C VAL A 18 -29.31 3.38 -29.44
N LEU A 19 -29.70 4.29 -28.55
CA LEU A 19 -29.32 4.22 -27.14
C LEU A 19 -29.86 2.88 -26.63
N THR A 20 -29.02 1.84 -26.69
CA THR A 20 -29.23 0.65 -25.88
C THR A 20 -29.10 1.09 -24.44
N THR A 21 -30.23 1.41 -23.83
CA THR A 21 -30.39 1.47 -22.39
C THR A 21 -29.92 0.13 -21.85
N TYR A 22 -28.70 0.08 -21.30
CA TYR A 22 -28.31 -1.04 -20.45
C TYR A 22 -29.39 -1.14 -19.36
N PRO A 23 -29.99 -2.32 -19.15
CA PRO A 23 -30.87 -2.49 -18.02
C PRO A 23 -30.05 -2.16 -16.78
N SER A 24 -30.45 -1.09 -16.09
CA SER A 24 -30.07 -0.84 -14.72
C SER A 24 -30.61 -2.03 -13.92
N ASP A 25 -29.81 -3.08 -13.75
CA ASP A 25 -30.19 -4.24 -12.93
C ASP A 25 -30.41 -3.75 -11.49
N PRO A 26 -31.67 -3.56 -11.05
CA PRO A 26 -31.95 -3.08 -9.72
C PRO A 26 -32.21 -4.34 -8.89
N ALA A 27 -31.15 -4.96 -8.37
CA ALA A 27 -31.34 -5.97 -7.33
C ALA A 27 -30.04 -6.12 -6.55
N TRP A 28 -30.18 -5.99 -5.24
CA TRP A 28 -29.21 -6.40 -4.24
C TRP A 28 -28.57 -7.74 -4.62
N ALA A 29 -27.26 -7.85 -4.44
CA ALA A 29 -26.59 -9.15 -4.30
C ALA A 29 -27.38 -9.98 -3.27
N CYS A 30 -27.85 -11.17 -3.66
CA CYS A 30 -28.60 -12.12 -2.84
C CYS A 30 -29.56 -11.44 -1.82
N ALA A 31 -30.78 -11.08 -2.25
CA ALA A 31 -31.73 -10.26 -1.46
C ALA A 31 -31.96 -10.72 -0.01
N ASP A 32 -31.78 -12.01 0.27
CA ASP A 32 -31.71 -12.57 1.62
C ASP A 32 -30.71 -13.73 1.63
N PHE A 33 -29.50 -13.48 2.14
CA PHE A 33 -28.47 -14.52 2.27
C PHE A 33 -28.91 -15.70 3.13
N ALA A 34 -29.86 -15.54 4.08
CA ALA A 34 -30.36 -16.67 4.86
C ALA A 34 -31.13 -17.69 4.01
N LYS A 35 -31.55 -17.31 2.79
CA LYS A 35 -32.24 -18.17 1.82
C LYS A 35 -31.35 -18.49 0.61
N ALA A 36 -30.06 -18.19 0.68
CA ALA A 36 -29.15 -18.48 -0.41
C ALA A 36 -29.10 -20.00 -0.69
N PRO A 37 -28.99 -20.41 -1.96
CA PRO A 37 -29.00 -21.83 -2.34
C PRO A 37 -27.73 -22.59 -1.91
N SER A 38 -26.69 -21.85 -1.52
CA SER A 38 -25.42 -22.41 -1.04
C SER A 38 -24.80 -21.44 -0.03
N SER A 39 -23.71 -21.86 0.61
CA SER A 39 -22.87 -20.97 1.42
C SER A 39 -21.63 -20.48 0.66
N HIS A 40 -21.41 -20.96 -0.56
CA HIS A 40 -20.17 -20.78 -1.30
C HIS A 40 -20.05 -19.37 -1.87
N TRP A 41 -18.95 -18.70 -1.58
CA TRP A 41 -18.54 -17.45 -2.22
C TRP A 41 -17.44 -17.73 -3.23
N SER A 42 -17.42 -16.98 -4.32
CA SER A 42 -16.48 -17.18 -5.41
C SER A 42 -15.80 -15.88 -5.84
N LEU A 43 -14.86 -15.98 -6.79
CA LEU A 43 -14.28 -14.84 -7.48
C LEU A 43 -14.76 -14.86 -8.94
N ILE A 44 -15.25 -13.72 -9.43
CA ILE A 44 -15.78 -13.54 -10.78
C ILE A 44 -14.95 -12.48 -11.50
N THR A 45 -14.19 -12.86 -12.52
CA THR A 45 -13.50 -11.90 -13.39
C THR A 45 -14.20 -11.80 -14.73
N LYS A 46 -14.59 -10.58 -15.14
CA LYS A 46 -15.16 -10.32 -16.47
C LYS A 46 -14.50 -9.08 -17.09
N ALA A 47 -14.03 -9.23 -18.32
CA ALA A 47 -13.35 -8.15 -19.06
C ALA A 47 -12.19 -7.50 -18.29
N GLY A 48 -11.47 -8.30 -17.49
CA GLY A 48 -10.35 -7.82 -16.68
C GLY A 48 -10.73 -7.20 -15.33
N VAL A 49 -12.03 -7.14 -14.99
CA VAL A 49 -12.53 -6.63 -13.71
C VAL A 49 -12.91 -7.78 -12.79
N SER A 50 -12.34 -7.82 -11.61
CA SER A 50 -12.56 -8.87 -10.61
C SER A 50 -13.64 -8.46 -9.62
N TRP A 51 -14.48 -9.41 -9.22
CA TRP A 51 -15.57 -9.23 -8.27
C TRP A 51 -15.61 -10.41 -7.31
N LEU A 52 -16.20 -10.20 -6.13
CA LEU A 52 -16.72 -11.34 -5.37
C LEU A 52 -17.99 -11.85 -6.07
N GLY A 53 -18.22 -13.15 -6.01
CA GLY A 53 -19.46 -13.80 -6.39
C GLY A 53 -20.22 -14.21 -5.14
N THR A 54 -21.47 -13.74 -5.02
CA THR A 54 -22.35 -14.16 -3.92
C THR A 54 -22.70 -15.65 -4.03
N PRO A 55 -23.25 -16.27 -2.96
CA PRO A 55 -23.79 -17.62 -3.05
C PRO A 55 -25.04 -17.75 -3.93
N CYS A 56 -25.63 -16.62 -4.35
CA CYS A 56 -26.71 -16.53 -5.33
C CYS A 56 -26.17 -16.35 -6.78
N GLY A 57 -24.88 -16.06 -6.96
CA GLY A 57 -24.20 -15.93 -8.26
C GLY A 57 -24.08 -14.51 -8.81
N GLU A 58 -24.50 -13.47 -8.08
CA GLU A 58 -24.33 -12.09 -8.51
C GLU A 58 -22.92 -11.56 -8.23
N ARG A 59 -22.52 -10.53 -8.99
CA ARG A 59 -21.29 -9.77 -8.69
C ARG A 59 -21.48 -8.90 -7.46
N PHE A 60 -20.48 -8.90 -6.60
CA PHE A 60 -20.46 -8.19 -5.34
C PHE A 60 -19.14 -7.45 -5.19
N PHE A 61 -19.24 -6.16 -4.84
CA PHE A 61 -18.10 -5.36 -4.38
C PHE A 61 -18.31 -5.10 -2.90
N SER A 62 -17.39 -5.57 -2.07
CA SER A 62 -17.54 -5.55 -0.61
C SER A 62 -17.17 -4.19 -0.04
N LEU A 63 -18.17 -3.42 0.39
CA LEU A 63 -18.00 -2.17 1.13
C LEU A 63 -18.21 -2.51 2.61
N GLY A 64 -17.11 -2.86 3.27
CA GLY A 64 -17.11 -3.37 4.65
C GLY A 64 -16.82 -2.31 5.70
N VAL A 65 -17.14 -2.66 6.95
CA VAL A 65 -16.69 -1.92 8.14
C VAL A 65 -16.07 -2.91 9.13
N ASN A 66 -14.87 -2.59 9.61
CA ASN A 66 -14.15 -3.33 10.66
C ASN A 66 -14.61 -2.89 12.06
N VAL A 67 -14.35 -3.72 13.07
CA VAL A 67 -14.66 -3.46 14.49
C VAL A 67 -16.12 -3.07 14.68
N LEU A 68 -17.01 -3.88 14.09
CA LEU A 68 -18.45 -3.78 14.23
C LEU A 68 -18.91 -4.73 15.35
N ASP A 69 -18.45 -4.49 16.57
CA ASP A 69 -18.51 -5.41 17.72
C ASP A 69 -19.34 -4.91 18.93
N GLY A 70 -19.80 -3.65 18.90
CA GLY A 70 -20.52 -3.00 20.01
C GLY A 70 -19.59 -2.34 21.03
N GLY A 71 -18.27 -2.39 20.82
CA GLY A 71 -17.26 -1.82 21.67
C GLY A 71 -17.10 -2.51 23.02
N TYR A 72 -16.70 -1.72 24.00
CA TYR A 72 -16.14 -2.20 25.24
C TYR A 72 -17.25 -2.55 26.25
N ALA A 73 -16.91 -3.45 27.19
CA ALA A 73 -17.85 -3.90 28.21
C ALA A 73 -18.33 -2.76 29.12
N GLU A 74 -17.43 -1.85 29.49
CA GLU A 74 -17.70 -0.72 30.37
C GLU A 74 -17.44 0.59 29.63
N ARG A 75 -18.29 1.59 29.86
CA ARG A 75 -18.18 2.91 29.22
C ARG A 75 -17.07 3.75 29.84
N GLU A 76 -16.80 3.59 31.13
CA GLU A 76 -15.75 4.30 31.85
C GLU A 76 -14.79 3.28 32.47
N GLU A 77 -13.54 3.31 32.05
CA GLU A 77 -12.49 2.42 32.56
C GLU A 77 -11.15 3.14 32.53
N ALA A 78 -10.37 3.01 33.61
CA ALA A 78 -9.03 3.60 33.76
C ALA A 78 -8.97 5.12 33.49
N GLY A 79 -10.01 5.86 33.88
CA GLY A 79 -10.10 7.31 33.68
C GLY A 79 -10.35 7.75 32.24
N LYS A 80 -10.68 6.82 31.34
CA LYS A 80 -11.02 7.06 29.94
C LYS A 80 -12.49 6.75 29.68
N VAL A 81 -13.02 7.33 28.59
CA VAL A 81 -14.39 7.09 28.11
C VAL A 81 -14.33 6.28 26.82
N TRP A 82 -14.96 5.11 26.84
CA TRP A 82 -14.95 4.11 25.78
C TRP A 82 -16.32 4.06 25.09
N TYR A 83 -16.34 3.69 23.80
CA TYR A 83 -17.59 3.33 23.14
C TYR A 83 -18.13 2.03 23.75
N SER A 84 -19.40 2.01 24.16
CA SER A 84 -20.06 0.81 24.67
C SER A 84 -21.53 0.82 24.26
N TRP A 85 -21.97 -0.20 23.53
CA TRP A 85 -23.35 -0.33 23.04
C TRP A 85 -24.39 -0.24 24.17
N LYS A 86 -24.03 -0.65 25.40
CA LYS A 86 -24.93 -0.64 26.58
C LYS A 86 -25.49 0.75 26.89
N ALA A 87 -24.82 1.81 26.45
CA ALA A 87 -25.28 3.18 26.65
C ALA A 87 -26.36 3.62 25.65
N PHE A 88 -26.52 2.89 24.54
CA PHE A 88 -27.30 3.34 23.38
C PHE A 88 -28.40 2.35 22.97
N ALA A 89 -28.31 1.08 23.39
CA ALA A 89 -29.27 0.05 23.04
C ALA A 89 -29.61 -0.87 24.23
N PRO A 90 -30.85 -1.40 24.31
CA PRO A 90 -31.25 -2.34 25.37
C PRO A 90 -30.48 -3.66 25.31
N THR A 91 -30.16 -4.14 24.11
CA THR A 91 -29.39 -5.37 23.88
C THR A 91 -28.37 -5.18 22.76
N LEU A 92 -27.35 -6.05 22.74
CA LEU A 92 -26.37 -6.09 21.66
C LEU A 92 -27.03 -6.39 20.29
N ALA A 93 -28.11 -7.18 20.28
CA ALA A 93 -28.86 -7.48 19.07
C ALA A 93 -29.60 -6.24 18.53
N ASP A 94 -30.17 -5.42 19.41
CA ASP A 94 -30.81 -4.15 19.02
C ASP A 94 -29.78 -3.16 18.47
N TRP A 95 -28.62 -3.07 19.12
CA TRP A 95 -27.49 -2.29 18.62
C TRP A 95 -27.04 -2.78 17.24
N ALA A 96 -26.85 -4.09 17.06
CA ALA A 96 -26.42 -4.68 15.80
C ALA A 96 -27.43 -4.43 14.67
N ALA A 97 -28.74 -4.47 14.98
CA ALA A 97 -29.79 -4.17 14.03
C ALA A 97 -29.76 -2.69 13.58
N GLU A 98 -29.59 -1.76 14.52
CA GLU A 98 -29.47 -0.33 14.21
C GLU A 98 -28.17 0.01 13.46
N ALA A 99 -27.04 -0.55 13.89
CA ALA A 99 -25.76 -0.39 13.20
C ALA A 99 -25.86 -0.91 11.75
N ARG A 100 -26.43 -2.11 11.54
CA ARG A 100 -26.70 -2.64 10.18
C ARG A 100 -27.59 -1.69 9.37
N HIS A 101 -28.66 -1.16 9.97
CA HIS A 101 -29.56 -0.23 9.28
C HIS A 101 -28.83 1.05 8.84
N ARG A 102 -27.97 1.62 9.69
CA ARG A 102 -27.11 2.77 9.35
C ARG A 102 -26.15 2.43 8.22
N LEU A 103 -25.45 1.30 8.31
CA LEU A 103 -24.53 0.85 7.27
C LEU A 103 -25.21 0.73 5.90
N PHE A 104 -26.39 0.11 5.82
CA PHE A 104 -27.16 0.06 4.56
C PHE A 104 -27.60 1.44 4.08
N THR A 105 -28.00 2.33 4.99
CA THR A 105 -28.36 3.71 4.66
C THR A 105 -27.16 4.46 4.06
N TRP A 106 -25.96 4.22 4.58
CA TRP A 106 -24.69 4.77 4.11
C TRP A 106 -24.05 3.97 2.95
N GLY A 107 -24.75 2.96 2.42
CA GLY A 107 -24.30 2.19 1.25
C GLY A 107 -23.20 1.15 1.53
N PHE A 108 -22.83 0.91 2.78
CA PHE A 108 -22.03 -0.26 3.16
C PHE A 108 -22.88 -1.54 3.07
N ASN A 109 -22.24 -2.68 2.80
CA ASN A 109 -22.95 -3.93 2.49
C ASN A 109 -22.32 -5.20 3.09
N SER A 110 -21.24 -5.06 3.86
CA SER A 110 -20.53 -6.17 4.50
C SER A 110 -19.86 -5.75 5.81
N ALA A 111 -19.30 -6.71 6.53
CA ALA A 111 -18.44 -6.49 7.69
C ALA A 111 -17.05 -7.12 7.49
N GLY A 112 -16.05 -6.53 8.15
CA GLY A 112 -14.65 -6.96 8.07
C GLY A 112 -14.12 -7.60 9.35
N GLY A 113 -12.83 -7.42 9.58
CA GLY A 113 -12.11 -7.90 10.76
C GLY A 113 -12.72 -7.40 12.07
N TRP A 114 -12.70 -8.27 13.08
CA TRP A 114 -13.18 -8.03 14.45
C TRP A 114 -14.64 -7.54 14.52
N ALA A 115 -15.48 -7.93 13.58
CA ALA A 115 -16.92 -7.72 13.65
C ALA A 115 -17.61 -8.81 14.50
N LEU A 116 -18.84 -8.54 14.97
CA LEU A 116 -19.72 -9.59 15.51
C LEU A 116 -19.94 -10.71 14.49
N THR A 117 -20.43 -11.86 14.97
CA THR A 117 -20.67 -13.02 14.10
C THR A 117 -21.66 -12.69 12.96
N PRO A 118 -21.50 -13.33 11.77
CA PRO A 118 -22.43 -13.15 10.66
C PRO A 118 -23.88 -13.42 11.06
N GLU A 119 -24.12 -14.35 11.97
CA GLU A 119 -25.45 -14.72 12.48
C GLU A 119 -26.09 -13.60 13.30
N THR A 120 -25.28 -12.83 14.04
CA THR A 120 -25.75 -11.69 14.84
C THR A 120 -25.96 -10.47 13.95
N LEU A 121 -24.99 -10.16 13.08
CA LEU A 121 -25.06 -9.01 12.19
C LEU A 121 -26.05 -9.19 11.05
N LYS A 122 -26.30 -10.41 10.57
CA LYS A 122 -26.96 -10.69 9.28
C LYS A 122 -26.38 -9.84 8.14
N LEU A 123 -25.04 -9.79 8.09
CA LEU A 123 -24.27 -9.13 7.05
C LEU A 123 -23.24 -10.12 6.50
N PRO A 124 -22.94 -10.09 5.19
CA PRO A 124 -21.78 -10.76 4.65
C PRO A 124 -20.51 -10.32 5.37
N THR A 125 -19.73 -11.27 5.89
CA THR A 125 -18.56 -10.98 6.74
C THR A 125 -17.34 -11.77 6.28
N ILE A 126 -16.17 -11.13 6.34
CA ILE A 126 -14.87 -11.81 6.27
C ILE A 126 -14.31 -11.87 7.69
N ILE A 127 -14.04 -13.08 8.18
CA ILE A 127 -13.72 -13.32 9.59
C ILE A 127 -12.21 -13.31 9.78
N ASN A 128 -11.71 -12.59 10.80
CA ASN A 128 -10.32 -12.69 11.22
C ASN A 128 -10.12 -13.86 12.19
N LEU A 129 -9.27 -14.81 11.84
CA LEU A 129 -9.02 -16.02 12.65
C LEU A 129 -7.89 -15.82 13.67
N GLU A 130 -6.93 -14.94 13.40
CA GLU A 130 -5.66 -14.85 14.16
C GLU A 130 -4.93 -16.20 14.29
N LEU A 131 -5.04 -17.03 13.26
CA LEU A 131 -4.59 -18.42 13.23
C LEU A 131 -3.11 -18.56 13.54
N GLY A 132 -2.22 -17.84 12.84
CA GLY A 132 -0.78 -17.91 13.04
C GLY A 132 -0.36 -17.32 14.38
N ARG A 133 -0.99 -16.22 14.81
CA ARG A 133 -0.76 -15.61 16.12
C ARG A 133 -1.10 -16.60 17.25
N LEU A 134 -2.28 -17.20 17.21
CA LEU A 134 -2.76 -18.16 18.21
C LEU A 134 -2.00 -19.49 18.16
N ALA A 135 -1.61 -19.95 16.97
CA ALA A 135 -0.81 -21.16 16.79
C ALA A 135 0.66 -20.97 17.19
N ARG A 136 1.05 -19.75 17.60
CA ARG A 136 2.43 -19.38 17.93
C ARG A 136 3.37 -19.68 16.77
N PHE A 137 3.01 -19.23 15.58
CA PHE A 137 3.87 -19.29 14.39
C PHE A 137 4.80 -18.06 14.34
N HIS A 138 4.20 -16.88 14.30
CA HIS A 138 4.90 -15.60 14.12
C HIS A 138 5.79 -15.31 15.33
N TRP A 139 7.10 -15.11 15.09
CA TRP A 139 8.09 -14.83 16.14
C TRP A 139 8.25 -15.95 17.19
N PHE A 140 7.95 -17.20 16.83
CA PHE A 140 8.25 -18.39 17.64
C PHE A 140 9.15 -19.35 16.87
N ASP A 141 8.93 -20.66 16.90
CA ASP A 141 9.68 -21.65 16.14
C ASP A 141 8.78 -22.25 15.04
N PRO A 142 8.58 -21.55 13.90
CA PRO A 142 7.67 -21.99 12.86
C PRO A 142 8.01 -23.38 12.30
N PHE A 143 9.30 -23.74 12.25
CA PHE A 143 9.75 -25.05 11.75
C PHE A 143 9.73 -26.17 12.81
N ASP A 144 9.22 -25.91 14.02
CA ASP A 144 8.89 -26.98 14.97
C ASP A 144 7.87 -27.95 14.34
N PRO A 145 8.15 -29.27 14.30
CA PRO A 145 7.23 -30.27 13.73
C PRO A 145 5.81 -30.25 14.30
N GLU A 146 5.61 -29.76 15.52
CA GLU A 146 4.28 -29.65 16.14
C GLU A 146 3.48 -28.44 15.64
N THR A 147 4.10 -27.48 14.93
CA THR A 147 3.41 -26.28 14.41
C THR A 147 2.27 -26.63 13.48
N GLU A 148 2.49 -27.61 12.59
CA GLU A 148 1.46 -28.07 11.64
C GLU A 148 0.19 -28.53 12.37
N LYS A 149 0.36 -29.40 13.37
CA LYS A 149 -0.75 -29.94 14.16
C LYS A 149 -1.47 -28.85 14.95
N ARG A 150 -0.72 -27.91 15.55
CA ARG A 150 -1.31 -26.76 16.28
C ARG A 150 -2.20 -25.93 15.35
N MET A 151 -1.74 -25.63 14.14
CA MET A 151 -2.51 -24.86 13.16
C MET A 151 -3.78 -25.61 12.71
N ASP A 152 -3.72 -26.92 12.50
CA ASP A 152 -4.91 -27.72 12.14
C ASP A 152 -5.99 -27.73 13.22
N GLU A 153 -5.58 -27.94 14.47
CA GLU A 153 -6.50 -28.00 15.60
C GLU A 153 -7.18 -26.65 15.82
N LEU A 154 -6.41 -25.56 15.79
CA LEU A 154 -6.93 -24.21 15.92
C LEU A 154 -7.81 -23.80 14.74
N ALA A 155 -7.44 -24.10 13.50
CA ALA A 155 -8.27 -23.76 12.34
C ALA A 155 -9.65 -24.41 12.44
N ARG A 156 -9.72 -25.69 12.83
CA ARG A 156 -11.00 -26.39 13.03
C ARG A 156 -11.87 -25.73 14.10
N GLU A 157 -11.28 -25.31 15.21
CA GLU A 157 -11.97 -24.62 16.29
C GLU A 157 -12.50 -23.25 15.85
N LEU A 158 -11.62 -22.41 15.27
CA LEU A 158 -11.91 -21.03 14.93
C LEU A 158 -12.91 -20.90 13.77
N VAL A 159 -12.88 -21.82 12.81
CA VAL A 159 -13.77 -21.85 11.64
C VAL A 159 -15.15 -22.43 11.97
N GLY A 160 -15.22 -23.35 12.94
CA GLY A 160 -16.42 -24.11 13.29
C GLY A 160 -17.73 -23.31 13.41
N PRO A 161 -17.74 -22.15 14.08
CA PRO A 161 -18.94 -21.31 14.23
C PRO A 161 -19.50 -20.72 12.93
N TYR A 162 -18.68 -20.60 11.88
CA TYR A 162 -19.02 -19.88 10.64
C TYR A 162 -19.22 -20.80 9.44
N ARG A 163 -18.71 -22.03 9.52
CA ARG A 163 -18.75 -23.00 8.44
C ARG A 163 -20.19 -23.26 7.99
N GLY A 164 -20.44 -23.13 6.69
CA GLY A 164 -21.75 -23.34 6.09
C GLY A 164 -22.70 -22.14 6.19
N SER A 165 -22.28 -21.04 6.83
CA SER A 165 -23.06 -19.81 6.85
C SER A 165 -22.99 -19.11 5.47
N PRO A 166 -24.13 -18.78 4.84
CA PRO A 166 -24.13 -18.05 3.57
C PRO A 166 -23.68 -16.59 3.72
N TYR A 167 -23.65 -16.08 4.95
CA TYR A 167 -23.08 -14.78 5.27
C TYR A 167 -21.54 -14.81 5.39
N ARG A 168 -20.90 -15.99 5.49
CA ARG A 168 -19.44 -16.07 5.55
C ARG A 168 -18.86 -15.96 4.14
N ILE A 169 -18.21 -14.82 3.86
CA ILE A 169 -17.46 -14.61 2.61
C ILE A 169 -16.19 -15.46 2.64
N GLY A 170 -15.46 -15.42 3.74
CA GLY A 170 -14.17 -16.09 3.87
C GLY A 170 -13.42 -15.71 5.13
N TYR A 171 -12.11 -15.96 5.12
CA TYR A 171 -11.24 -15.81 6.27
C TYR A 171 -9.98 -15.00 5.97
N PHE A 172 -9.64 -14.11 6.90
CA PHE A 172 -8.26 -13.67 7.10
C PHE A 172 -7.58 -14.65 8.06
N SER A 173 -6.38 -15.09 7.74
CA SER A 173 -5.61 -15.95 8.65
C SER A 173 -5.04 -15.16 9.81
N ASP A 174 -4.53 -13.96 9.58
CA ASP A 174 -3.97 -13.05 10.60
C ASP A 174 -4.14 -11.59 10.14
N ASN A 175 -3.52 -10.65 10.87
CA ASN A 175 -3.48 -9.22 10.53
C ASN A 175 -2.05 -8.68 10.59
N GLU A 176 -1.60 -8.00 9.53
CA GLU A 176 -0.37 -7.20 9.48
C GLU A 176 0.89 -7.94 9.93
N VAL A 177 1.04 -9.21 9.54
CA VAL A 177 2.27 -9.99 9.83
C VAL A 177 3.51 -9.24 9.33
N GLY A 178 3.39 -8.63 8.15
CA GLY A 178 4.34 -7.67 7.57
C GLY A 178 5.68 -8.24 7.11
N TRP A 179 6.00 -9.47 7.48
CA TRP A 179 7.16 -10.30 7.08
C TRP A 179 8.57 -9.69 7.30
N TRP A 180 8.67 -8.38 7.53
CA TRP A 180 9.76 -7.58 8.11
C TRP A 180 11.14 -8.24 7.97
N ALA A 181 11.61 -8.45 6.73
CA ALA A 181 12.67 -9.41 6.44
C ALA A 181 13.94 -9.24 7.29
N GLY A 182 14.38 -8.00 7.52
CA GLY A 182 15.52 -7.71 8.39
C GLY A 182 15.28 -8.12 9.84
N ALA A 183 14.14 -7.73 10.42
CA ALA A 183 13.79 -8.06 11.80
C ALA A 183 13.62 -9.57 11.98
N LEU A 184 13.00 -10.24 11.01
CA LEU A 184 12.83 -11.69 10.98
C LEU A 184 14.20 -12.40 10.94
N PHE A 185 15.10 -11.93 10.09
CA PHE A 185 16.46 -12.46 9.98
C PHE A 185 17.25 -12.30 11.29
N VAL A 186 17.25 -11.09 11.86
CA VAL A 186 17.94 -10.80 13.12
C VAL A 186 17.36 -11.62 14.26
N PHE A 187 16.04 -11.70 14.36
CA PHE A 187 15.35 -12.45 15.41
C PHE A 187 15.75 -13.92 15.43
N TYR A 188 15.81 -14.57 14.25
CA TYR A 188 16.20 -15.96 14.13
C TYR A 188 17.70 -16.20 14.25
N SER A 189 18.53 -15.20 13.92
CA SER A 189 19.98 -15.30 14.14
C SER A 189 20.35 -15.46 15.62
N ALA A 190 19.52 -14.97 16.55
CA ALA A 190 19.79 -14.98 17.99
C ALA A 190 19.11 -16.15 18.76
N LYS A 191 18.43 -17.06 18.06
CA LYS A 191 17.76 -18.21 18.69
C LYS A 191 18.76 -19.30 19.11
N PRO A 192 18.45 -20.09 20.15
CA PRO A 192 19.31 -21.20 20.57
C PRO A 192 19.41 -22.26 19.47
N ALA A 193 20.51 -23.01 19.45
CA ALA A 193 20.75 -24.09 18.49
C ALA A 193 19.69 -25.20 18.49
N SER A 194 18.93 -25.33 19.59
CA SER A 194 17.80 -26.26 19.71
C SER A 194 16.56 -25.82 18.92
N SER A 195 16.52 -24.57 18.44
CA SER A 195 15.41 -24.09 17.60
C SER A 195 15.53 -24.67 16.20
N PHE A 196 14.45 -25.29 15.72
CA PHE A 196 14.37 -25.83 14.36
C PHE A 196 14.49 -24.70 13.33
N THR A 197 13.92 -23.55 13.63
CA THR A 197 14.01 -22.37 12.77
C THR A 197 15.42 -21.81 12.69
N LYS A 198 16.19 -21.80 13.80
CA LYS A 198 17.63 -21.43 13.76
C LYS A 198 18.43 -22.39 12.89
N GLN A 199 18.17 -23.69 12.99
CA GLN A 199 18.83 -24.71 12.17
C GLN A 199 18.53 -24.48 10.68
N ARG A 200 17.25 -24.25 10.33
CA ARG A 200 16.83 -23.92 8.97
C ARG A 200 17.43 -22.60 8.45
N TRP A 201 17.59 -21.61 9.31
CA TRP A 201 18.24 -20.33 9.00
C TRP A 201 19.71 -20.53 8.63
N VAL A 202 20.47 -21.29 9.43
CA VAL A 202 21.89 -21.60 9.12
C VAL A 202 21.99 -22.44 7.85
N GLU A 203 21.12 -23.44 7.66
CA GLU A 203 21.10 -24.27 6.46
C GLU A 203 20.86 -23.44 5.20
N THR A 204 19.96 -22.46 5.27
CA THR A 204 19.66 -21.54 4.18
C THR A 204 20.88 -20.70 3.82
N LEU A 205 21.55 -20.10 4.80
CA LEU A 205 22.78 -19.33 4.55
C LEU A 205 23.91 -20.21 4.00
N HIS A 206 24.11 -21.39 4.57
CA HIS A 206 25.10 -22.34 4.09
C HIS A 206 24.85 -22.68 2.61
N ARG A 207 23.59 -22.89 2.21
CA ARG A 207 23.23 -23.14 0.81
C ARG A 207 23.45 -21.92 -0.08
N HIS A 208 22.99 -20.75 0.36
CA HIS A 208 23.11 -19.48 -0.39
C HIS A 208 24.56 -19.18 -0.76
N TYR A 209 25.48 -19.41 0.18
CA TYR A 209 26.92 -19.20 -0.02
C TYR A 209 27.67 -20.45 -0.51
N ALA A 210 26.96 -21.52 -0.91
CA ALA A 210 27.57 -22.79 -1.32
C ALA A 210 28.61 -23.36 -0.34
N GLY A 211 28.40 -23.13 0.96
CA GLY A 211 29.30 -23.51 2.06
C GLY A 211 30.50 -22.57 2.25
N ASP A 212 30.70 -21.58 1.40
CA ASP A 212 31.81 -20.63 1.51
C ASP A 212 31.59 -19.61 2.65
N TRP A 213 32.29 -19.86 3.76
CA TRP A 213 32.30 -18.97 4.91
C TRP A 213 32.85 -17.58 4.58
N SER A 214 33.82 -17.47 3.66
CA SER A 214 34.46 -16.19 3.33
C SER A 214 33.50 -15.28 2.58
N GLY A 215 32.72 -15.83 1.63
CA GLY A 215 31.62 -15.13 0.98
C GLY A 215 30.58 -14.63 1.97
N PHE A 216 30.14 -15.46 2.91
CA PHE A 216 29.23 -15.04 3.98
C PHE A 216 29.82 -13.91 4.83
N ALA A 217 31.08 -14.03 5.27
CA ALA A 217 31.76 -13.03 6.09
C ALA A 217 32.07 -11.70 5.36
N ALA A 218 32.01 -11.69 4.02
CA ALA A 218 32.10 -10.49 3.20
C ALA A 218 30.80 -9.68 3.22
N ASP A 219 29.65 -10.35 3.29
CA ASP A 219 28.33 -9.72 3.33
C ASP A 219 27.82 -9.46 4.75
N PHE A 220 28.22 -10.29 5.71
CA PHE A 220 27.77 -10.24 7.09
C PHE A 220 28.94 -10.04 8.06
N LEU A 221 28.65 -9.36 9.16
CA LEU A 221 29.50 -9.26 10.33
C LEU A 221 29.02 -10.31 11.35
N PRO A 222 29.59 -11.53 11.35
CA PRO A 222 29.30 -12.50 12.40
C PRO A 222 29.79 -12.00 13.76
N PRO A 223 29.24 -12.51 14.88
CA PRO A 223 29.73 -12.18 16.21
C PRO A 223 31.23 -12.47 16.39
N ALA A 224 31.87 -11.78 17.34
CA ALA A 224 33.31 -11.91 17.56
C ALA A 224 33.71 -13.36 17.88
N GLY A 225 34.75 -13.88 17.21
CA GLY A 225 35.22 -15.25 17.40
C GLY A 225 34.44 -16.33 16.65
N ILE A 226 33.37 -15.98 15.93
CA ILE A 226 32.61 -16.91 15.10
C ILE A 226 33.22 -16.97 13.70
N ALA A 227 33.71 -18.15 13.31
CA ALA A 227 34.41 -18.37 12.04
C ALA A 227 34.02 -19.69 11.33
N SER A 228 32.89 -20.30 11.71
CA SER A 228 32.35 -21.50 11.05
C SER A 228 30.83 -21.58 11.16
N TRP A 229 30.21 -22.41 10.32
CA TRP A 229 28.77 -22.64 10.31
C TRP A 229 28.25 -23.26 11.61
N GLU A 230 29.03 -24.17 12.21
CA GLU A 230 28.71 -24.79 13.51
C GLU A 230 28.72 -23.76 14.63
N ALA A 231 29.72 -22.86 14.62
CA ALA A 231 29.80 -21.77 15.59
C ALA A 231 28.66 -20.76 15.39
N LEU A 232 28.26 -20.49 14.14
CA LEU A 232 27.11 -19.64 13.81
C LEU A 232 25.77 -20.24 14.26
N LEU A 233 25.64 -21.57 14.24
CA LEU A 233 24.49 -22.28 14.79
C LEU A 233 24.47 -22.22 16.33
N ALA A 234 25.63 -22.35 16.97
CA ALA A 234 25.76 -22.39 18.43
C ALA A 234 25.55 -21.03 19.10
N THR A 235 25.91 -19.93 18.44
CA THR A 235 25.79 -18.58 19.03
C THR A 235 24.33 -18.09 19.08
N THR A 236 24.02 -17.34 20.15
CA THR A 236 22.77 -16.59 20.32
C THR A 236 22.95 -15.09 20.14
N GLU A 237 24.13 -14.65 19.73
CA GLU A 237 24.38 -13.25 19.35
C GLU A 237 23.84 -12.93 17.95
N ARG A 238 23.39 -11.69 17.77
CA ARG A 238 22.78 -11.24 16.52
C ARG A 238 23.81 -11.21 15.38
N THR A 239 23.43 -11.73 14.22
CA THR A 239 24.18 -11.54 12.97
C THR A 239 23.72 -10.25 12.30
N ARG A 240 24.67 -9.39 11.95
CA ARG A 240 24.39 -8.12 11.26
C ARG A 240 24.97 -8.12 9.85
N MET A 241 24.37 -7.39 8.94
CA MET A 241 24.79 -7.20 7.56
C MET A 241 25.79 -6.04 7.45
N ARG A 242 26.81 -6.21 6.61
CA ARG A 242 27.80 -5.16 6.33
C ARG A 242 27.28 -4.18 5.27
N PRO A 243 27.66 -2.88 5.36
CA PRO A 243 27.46 -1.92 4.29
C PRO A 243 28.16 -2.32 2.99
N GLY A 244 27.59 -1.93 1.85
CA GLY A 244 28.20 -2.15 0.54
C GLY A 244 28.10 -3.59 -0.02
N GLY A 245 27.69 -4.56 0.80
CA GLY A 245 27.57 -5.97 0.40
C GLY A 245 26.27 -6.34 -0.33
N ALA A 246 26.08 -7.64 -0.57
CA ALA A 246 24.93 -8.26 -1.23
C ALA A 246 24.08 -9.14 -0.28
N GLY A 247 24.36 -9.12 1.03
CA GLY A 247 23.69 -9.96 2.04
C GLY A 247 22.17 -9.80 2.11
N ILE A 248 21.63 -8.68 1.61
CA ILE A 248 20.17 -8.45 1.54
C ILE A 248 19.45 -9.53 0.73
N ASN A 249 20.13 -10.14 -0.26
CA ASN A 249 19.56 -11.24 -1.04
C ASN A 249 19.26 -12.47 -0.17
N ALA A 250 20.19 -12.83 0.73
CA ALA A 250 20.00 -13.93 1.67
C ALA A 250 18.92 -13.61 2.72
N VAL A 251 18.83 -12.35 3.15
CA VAL A 251 17.77 -11.86 4.07
C VAL A 251 16.39 -12.00 3.44
N ARG A 252 16.21 -11.64 2.16
CA ARG A 252 14.93 -11.77 1.44
C ARG A 252 14.59 -13.22 1.11
N GLU A 253 15.59 -14.04 0.74
CA GLU A 253 15.40 -15.49 0.58
C GLU A 253 14.86 -16.11 1.87
N TRP A 254 15.45 -15.75 3.02
CA TRP A 254 14.98 -16.22 4.32
C TRP A 254 13.53 -15.80 4.61
N ALA A 255 13.17 -14.54 4.38
CA ALA A 255 11.80 -14.08 4.57
C ALA A 255 10.80 -14.83 3.67
N GLY A 256 11.15 -15.07 2.40
CA GLY A 256 10.35 -15.87 1.48
C GLY A 256 10.15 -17.32 1.96
N ILE A 257 11.19 -17.96 2.51
CA ILE A 257 11.09 -19.33 3.04
C ILE A 257 10.14 -19.42 4.24
N VAL A 258 10.20 -18.46 5.17
CA VAL A 258 9.30 -18.44 6.34
C VAL A 258 7.87 -18.14 5.91
N ALA A 259 7.67 -17.19 4.99
CA ALA A 259 6.36 -16.84 4.45
C ALA A 259 5.71 -18.02 3.71
N GLU A 260 6.43 -18.70 2.82
CA GLU A 260 5.96 -19.88 2.10
C GLU A 260 5.49 -20.97 3.08
N HIS A 261 6.29 -21.23 4.12
CA HIS A 261 5.95 -22.21 5.13
C HIS A 261 4.64 -21.87 5.85
N TYR A 262 4.47 -20.60 6.23
CA TYR A 262 3.23 -20.12 6.83
C TYR A 262 2.02 -20.33 5.92
N TYR A 263 2.09 -19.83 4.68
CA TYR A 263 0.93 -19.85 3.79
C TYR A 263 0.56 -21.28 3.37
N THR A 264 1.55 -22.16 3.22
CA THR A 264 1.32 -23.60 3.03
C THR A 264 0.53 -24.20 4.20
N LEU A 265 0.93 -23.93 5.45
CA LEU A 265 0.25 -24.47 6.63
C LEU A 265 -1.14 -23.85 6.82
N ALA A 266 -1.27 -22.54 6.63
CA ALA A 266 -2.53 -21.82 6.79
C ALA A 266 -3.56 -22.24 5.75
N GLU A 267 -3.19 -22.34 4.46
CA GLU A 267 -4.09 -22.84 3.41
C GLU A 267 -4.57 -24.24 3.75
N ARG A 268 -3.65 -25.17 4.03
CA ARG A 268 -3.99 -26.55 4.36
C ARG A 268 -4.99 -26.64 5.51
N ALA A 269 -4.71 -25.91 6.61
CA ALA A 269 -5.55 -25.92 7.80
C ALA A 269 -6.94 -25.30 7.54
N ILE A 270 -7.01 -24.16 6.85
CA ILE A 270 -8.27 -23.46 6.54
C ILE A 270 -9.11 -24.29 5.57
N ARG A 271 -8.53 -24.82 4.48
CA ARG A 271 -9.26 -25.63 3.49
C ARG A 271 -9.76 -26.95 4.08
N ALA A 272 -8.99 -27.56 4.98
CA ALA A 272 -9.44 -28.76 5.69
C ALA A 272 -10.62 -28.47 6.63
N ALA A 273 -10.64 -27.29 7.26
CA ALA A 273 -11.73 -26.88 8.14
C ALA A 273 -12.99 -26.42 7.37
N ASP A 274 -12.82 -25.68 6.27
CA ASP A 274 -13.91 -25.15 5.46
C ASP A 274 -13.49 -24.97 3.98
N PRO A 275 -13.78 -25.96 3.11
CA PRO A 275 -13.39 -25.93 1.71
C PRO A 275 -14.18 -24.92 0.87
N ASP A 276 -15.32 -24.42 1.36
CA ASP A 276 -16.22 -23.54 0.59
C ASP A 276 -15.91 -22.05 0.77
N ALA A 277 -15.05 -21.70 1.75
CA ALA A 277 -14.69 -20.34 2.10
C ALA A 277 -13.54 -19.79 1.26
N LEU A 278 -13.58 -18.48 0.96
CA LEU A 278 -12.44 -17.78 0.38
C LEU A 278 -11.34 -17.56 1.44
N TYR A 279 -10.09 -17.74 1.05
CA TYR A 279 -8.92 -17.43 1.88
C TYR A 279 -8.23 -16.15 1.38
N PHE A 280 -8.15 -15.13 2.25
CA PHE A 280 -7.64 -13.80 1.92
C PHE A 280 -6.19 -13.51 2.38
N GLY A 281 -5.55 -14.49 3.03
CA GLY A 281 -4.22 -14.30 3.62
C GLY A 281 -4.27 -13.52 4.94
N ASP A 282 -3.15 -12.88 5.24
CA ASP A 282 -2.76 -12.33 6.54
C ASP A 282 -2.90 -10.80 6.65
N ARG A 283 -3.63 -10.19 5.70
CA ARG A 283 -3.88 -8.75 5.61
C ARG A 283 -2.55 -7.98 5.63
N LEU A 284 -1.90 -7.93 4.46
CA LEU A 284 -0.64 -7.20 4.30
C LEU A 284 -0.78 -5.80 4.92
N PRO A 285 0.21 -5.29 5.67
CA PRO A 285 0.13 -3.94 6.22
C PRO A 285 0.13 -2.90 5.09
N ILE A 286 0.31 -1.63 5.43
CA ILE A 286 0.44 -0.49 4.50
C ILE A 286 1.69 -0.56 3.57
N TYR A 287 2.27 -1.75 3.43
CA TYR A 287 3.43 -2.17 2.64
C TYR A 287 3.35 -3.68 2.41
N TYR A 288 4.08 -4.15 1.39
CA TYR A 288 4.32 -5.57 1.21
C TYR A 288 5.77 -5.91 0.89
N ASP A 289 6.23 -7.05 1.42
CA ASP A 289 7.49 -7.66 1.02
C ASP A 289 7.29 -8.46 -0.29
N PRO A 290 8.06 -8.19 -1.35
CA PRO A 290 7.89 -8.89 -2.62
C PRO A 290 8.08 -10.41 -2.55
N ALA A 291 8.98 -10.91 -1.69
CA ALA A 291 9.18 -12.34 -1.50
C ALA A 291 7.98 -12.97 -0.79
N ALA A 292 7.43 -12.29 0.23
CA ALA A 292 6.22 -12.76 0.91
C ALA A 292 5.00 -12.77 0.00
N VAL A 293 4.79 -11.77 -0.86
CA VAL A 293 3.67 -11.77 -1.82
C VAL A 293 3.79 -12.91 -2.83
N ARG A 294 5.01 -13.19 -3.32
CA ARG A 294 5.25 -14.34 -4.22
C ARG A 294 4.95 -15.66 -3.53
N ALA A 295 5.32 -15.79 -2.25
CA ALA A 295 5.03 -16.96 -1.43
C ALA A 295 3.52 -17.10 -1.11
N MET A 296 2.83 -15.99 -0.85
CA MET A 296 1.40 -15.98 -0.55
C MET A 296 0.52 -16.39 -1.75
N ALA A 297 0.85 -15.88 -2.94
CA ALA A 297 -0.04 -15.91 -4.09
C ALA A 297 -0.55 -17.30 -4.52
N PRO A 298 0.24 -18.40 -4.46
CA PRO A 298 -0.24 -19.73 -4.77
C PRO A 298 -1.33 -20.23 -3.81
N HIS A 299 -1.35 -19.75 -2.57
CA HIS A 299 -2.14 -20.31 -1.46
C HIS A 299 -3.46 -19.58 -1.21
N VAL A 300 -3.53 -18.28 -1.49
CA VAL A 300 -4.72 -17.44 -1.23
C VAL A 300 -5.63 -17.36 -2.45
N ASP A 301 -6.94 -17.17 -2.25
CA ASP A 301 -7.88 -16.89 -3.34
C ASP A 301 -7.75 -15.45 -3.82
N ALA A 302 -7.69 -14.52 -2.87
CA ALA A 302 -7.51 -13.09 -3.07
C ALA A 302 -6.54 -12.55 -2.01
N ILE A 303 -5.92 -11.41 -2.26
CA ILE A 303 -4.97 -10.78 -1.32
C ILE A 303 -5.70 -9.72 -0.51
N ALA A 304 -5.71 -9.83 0.80
CA ALA A 304 -6.08 -8.73 1.68
C ALA A 304 -4.89 -7.81 1.94
N ALA A 305 -5.09 -6.49 1.82
CA ALA A 305 -4.11 -5.47 2.16
C ALA A 305 -4.77 -4.32 2.93
N ASN A 306 -4.16 -3.90 4.03
CA ASN A 306 -4.45 -2.64 4.69
C ASN A 306 -3.76 -1.51 3.90
N TYR A 307 -4.44 -0.39 3.71
CA TYR A 307 -3.95 0.71 2.88
C TYR A 307 -4.18 2.07 3.53
N ASN A 308 -3.09 2.83 3.69
CA ASN A 308 -3.14 4.21 4.14
C ASN A 308 -3.15 5.14 2.91
N VAL A 309 -4.24 5.89 2.73
CA VAL A 309 -4.43 6.80 1.59
C VAL A 309 -3.25 7.78 1.49
N ASP A 310 -2.83 8.10 0.27
CA ASP A 310 -1.55 8.79 0.06
C ASP A 310 -1.62 10.31 0.21
N SER A 311 -2.81 10.89 0.06
CA SER A 311 -3.01 12.34 0.16
C SER A 311 -4.47 12.70 0.51
N ALA A 312 -4.67 13.90 1.04
CA ALA A 312 -5.96 14.38 1.54
C ALA A 312 -7.06 14.45 0.48
N ASP A 313 -6.70 14.49 -0.81
CA ASP A 313 -7.61 14.44 -1.95
C ASP A 313 -8.09 13.02 -2.30
N GLY A 314 -7.74 12.02 -1.50
CA GLY A 314 -8.14 10.63 -1.70
C GLY A 314 -7.26 9.88 -2.70
N TRP A 315 -6.07 10.40 -3.01
CA TRP A 315 -5.15 9.77 -3.96
C TRP A 315 -4.68 8.38 -3.51
N ILE A 316 -4.64 7.46 -4.47
CA ILE A 316 -4.18 6.08 -4.31
C ILE A 316 -3.03 5.86 -5.30
N ALA A 317 -1.87 5.48 -4.80
CA ALA A 317 -0.67 5.28 -5.60
C ALA A 317 -0.74 4.01 -6.47
N ASP A 318 -0.57 4.17 -7.79
CA ASP A 318 -0.75 3.10 -8.77
C ASP A 318 0.27 1.96 -8.60
N TYR A 319 1.51 2.33 -8.23
CA TYR A 319 2.63 1.37 -8.14
C TYR A 319 2.32 0.20 -7.20
N PHE A 320 1.56 0.44 -6.12
CA PHE A 320 1.28 -0.55 -5.10
C PHE A 320 0.45 -1.70 -5.66
N PHE A 321 -0.65 -1.38 -6.33
CA PHE A 321 -1.56 -2.37 -6.91
C PHE A 321 -0.97 -3.01 -8.17
N ASP A 322 -0.22 -2.23 -8.97
CA ASP A 322 0.54 -2.78 -10.09
C ASP A 322 1.58 -3.82 -9.65
N GLY A 323 2.32 -3.52 -8.58
CA GLY A 323 3.30 -4.42 -8.02
C GLY A 323 2.65 -5.69 -7.46
N LEU A 324 1.57 -5.56 -6.67
CA LEU A 324 0.79 -6.70 -6.20
C LEU A 324 0.29 -7.57 -7.36
N ARG A 325 -0.29 -6.96 -8.39
CA ARG A 325 -0.78 -7.66 -9.59
C ARG A 325 0.33 -8.45 -10.28
N LYS A 326 1.52 -7.87 -10.45
CA LYS A 326 2.66 -8.53 -11.08
C LYS A 326 3.25 -9.65 -10.23
N LEU A 327 3.37 -9.44 -8.92
CA LEU A 327 3.93 -10.43 -8.00
C LEU A 327 3.00 -11.63 -7.80
N SER A 328 1.69 -11.39 -7.80
CA SER A 328 0.67 -12.40 -7.52
C SER A 328 0.12 -13.12 -8.76
N GLY A 329 0.52 -12.70 -9.96
CA GLY A 329 -0.06 -13.23 -11.20
C GLY A 329 -1.51 -12.77 -11.44
N GLY A 330 -1.89 -11.60 -10.90
CA GLY A 330 -3.20 -10.99 -11.10
C GLY A 330 -4.28 -11.48 -10.14
N LYS A 331 -3.92 -11.89 -8.93
CA LYS A 331 -4.91 -12.23 -7.88
C LYS A 331 -5.77 -10.99 -7.58
N PRO A 332 -7.09 -11.17 -7.35
CA PRO A 332 -7.92 -10.08 -6.85
C PRO A 332 -7.44 -9.57 -5.49
N VAL A 333 -7.71 -8.30 -5.19
CA VAL A 333 -7.28 -7.62 -3.97
C VAL A 333 -8.49 -7.14 -3.18
N LEU A 334 -8.47 -7.31 -1.87
CA LEU A 334 -9.40 -6.67 -0.94
C LEU A 334 -8.63 -5.63 -0.14
N ILE A 335 -9.08 -4.37 -0.14
CA ILE A 335 -8.59 -3.39 0.83
C ILE A 335 -9.26 -3.71 2.17
N SER A 336 -8.54 -4.39 3.06
CA SER A 336 -9.09 -4.93 4.30
C SER A 336 -9.20 -3.88 5.41
N GLU A 337 -8.38 -2.83 5.36
CA GLU A 337 -8.51 -1.61 6.15
C GLU A 337 -8.10 -0.40 5.33
N TRP A 338 -8.86 0.68 5.47
CA TRP A 338 -8.45 2.04 5.12
C TRP A 338 -9.24 3.02 5.98
N PHE A 339 -8.73 4.25 6.12
CA PHE A 339 -9.28 5.23 7.04
C PHE A 339 -8.97 6.66 6.62
N PHE A 340 -9.68 7.59 7.24
CA PHE A 340 -9.41 9.01 7.26
C PHE A 340 -9.74 9.52 8.67
N ALA A 341 -8.84 10.29 9.27
CA ALA A 341 -9.01 10.99 10.54
C ALA A 341 -9.08 12.51 10.32
N ALA A 342 -9.63 13.28 11.28
CA ALA A 342 -9.58 14.73 11.26
C ALA A 342 -9.23 15.34 12.62
N ARG A 343 -8.39 16.39 12.59
CA ARG A 343 -8.06 17.16 13.81
C ARG A 343 -9.30 17.80 14.44
N GLU A 344 -10.27 18.19 13.61
CA GLU A 344 -11.60 18.60 14.04
C GLU A 344 -12.46 17.39 14.46
N ASN A 345 -12.15 16.76 15.59
CA ASN A 345 -12.95 15.64 16.11
C ASN A 345 -13.61 15.97 17.46
N ARG A 346 -14.78 15.37 17.70
CA ARG A 346 -15.60 15.65 18.90
C ARG A 346 -15.33 14.71 20.08
N THR A 347 -14.62 13.61 19.84
CA THR A 347 -14.15 12.69 20.89
C THR A 347 -12.95 13.27 21.66
N GLY A 348 -12.20 14.19 21.05
CA GLY A 348 -10.98 14.77 21.61
C GLY A 348 -9.75 13.88 21.43
N ASN A 349 -9.75 13.02 20.42
CA ASN A 349 -8.61 12.21 20.02
C ASN A 349 -7.49 13.12 19.47
N ARG A 350 -6.25 12.77 19.77
CA ARG A 350 -5.06 13.51 19.30
C ARG A 350 -4.73 13.25 17.84
N ASN A 351 -5.19 12.12 17.30
CA ASN A 351 -4.76 11.53 16.03
C ASN A 351 -3.23 11.39 16.01
N ASN A 352 -2.73 10.63 16.99
CA ASN A 352 -1.30 10.53 17.28
C ASN A 352 -0.60 9.55 16.35
N GLY A 353 -0.08 10.06 15.23
CA GLY A 353 0.86 9.32 14.38
C GLY A 353 0.83 9.78 12.93
N HIS A 354 1.10 8.84 12.04
CA HIS A 354 1.42 9.06 10.62
C HIS A 354 0.26 8.72 9.67
N LEU A 355 -0.87 8.26 10.22
CA LEU A 355 -2.02 7.82 9.46
C LEU A 355 -2.79 9.00 8.87
N MET A 356 -3.45 8.79 7.72
CA MET A 356 -4.17 9.84 6.98
C MET A 356 -5.07 10.69 7.89
N THR A 357 -4.62 11.92 8.16
CA THR A 357 -5.27 12.86 9.06
C THR A 357 -5.34 14.23 8.40
N VAL A 358 -6.56 14.73 8.21
CA VAL A 358 -6.82 16.06 7.65
C VAL A 358 -7.20 17.07 8.73
N ALA A 359 -7.37 18.35 8.39
CA ALA A 359 -7.68 19.37 9.38
C ALA A 359 -9.15 19.31 9.81
N THR A 360 -10.07 19.17 8.85
CA THR A 360 -11.52 19.35 9.08
C THR A 360 -12.35 18.11 8.76
N GLN A 361 -13.55 18.00 9.36
CA GLN A 361 -14.50 16.93 9.00
C GLN A 361 -15.01 17.07 7.55
N ASN A 362 -14.98 18.28 6.99
CA ASN A 362 -15.30 18.54 5.60
C ASN A 362 -14.27 17.91 4.66
N GLU A 363 -12.98 18.14 4.91
CA GLU A 363 -11.89 17.49 4.17
C GLU A 363 -11.96 15.97 4.33
N ARG A 364 -12.28 15.48 5.53
CA ARG A 364 -12.38 14.04 5.84
C ARG A 364 -13.44 13.37 4.97
N GLY A 365 -14.62 13.98 4.84
CA GLY A 365 -15.70 13.49 3.99
C GLY A 365 -15.34 13.50 2.50
N ILE A 366 -14.77 14.60 2.01
CA ILE A 366 -14.37 14.76 0.60
C ILE A 366 -13.29 13.73 0.22
N GLY A 367 -12.21 13.67 1.00
CA GLY A 367 -11.09 12.76 0.74
C GLY A 367 -11.49 11.30 0.83
N ALA A 368 -12.30 10.91 1.84
CA ALA A 368 -12.77 9.54 1.97
C ALA A 368 -13.71 9.12 0.83
N ALA A 369 -14.61 10.00 0.38
CA ALA A 369 -15.48 9.74 -0.77
C ALA A 369 -14.67 9.61 -2.07
N ALA A 370 -13.65 10.45 -2.28
CA ALA A 370 -12.75 10.33 -3.42
C ALA A 370 -11.96 9.01 -3.39
N ALA A 371 -11.35 8.66 -2.26
CA ALA A 371 -10.62 7.40 -2.07
C ALA A 371 -11.50 6.16 -2.36
N THR A 372 -12.75 6.17 -1.89
CA THR A 372 -13.73 5.10 -2.18
C THR A 372 -13.91 4.87 -3.67
N LEU A 373 -14.03 5.94 -4.46
CA LEU A 373 -14.19 5.85 -5.91
C LEU A 373 -12.87 5.49 -6.61
N ASN A 374 -11.74 5.95 -6.09
CA ASN A 374 -10.42 5.61 -6.62
C ASN A 374 -10.11 4.12 -6.43
N PHE A 375 -10.42 3.53 -5.26
CA PHE A 375 -10.34 2.08 -5.07
C PHE A 375 -11.26 1.33 -6.04
N ALA A 376 -12.50 1.80 -6.21
CA ALA A 376 -13.44 1.18 -7.13
C ALA A 376 -12.96 1.25 -8.60
N ALA A 377 -12.11 2.22 -8.96
CA ALA A 377 -11.56 2.35 -10.31
C ALA A 377 -10.42 1.37 -10.62
N ILE A 378 -9.90 0.64 -9.62
CA ILE A 378 -8.82 -0.35 -9.81
C ILE A 378 -9.46 -1.72 -10.12
N PRO A 379 -9.22 -2.33 -11.30
CA PRO A 379 -9.96 -3.51 -11.76
C PRO A 379 -9.80 -4.76 -10.89
N GLU A 380 -8.66 -4.94 -10.23
CA GLU A 380 -8.39 -6.08 -9.35
C GLU A 380 -9.01 -5.96 -7.95
N ILE A 381 -9.41 -4.76 -7.52
CA ILE A 381 -9.96 -4.56 -6.18
C ILE A 381 -11.41 -5.06 -6.12
N VAL A 382 -11.71 -6.01 -5.23
CA VAL A 382 -13.05 -6.61 -5.06
C VAL A 382 -13.83 -6.04 -3.88
N GLY A 383 -13.21 -5.14 -3.11
CA GLY A 383 -13.83 -4.50 -1.96
C GLY A 383 -12.89 -3.57 -1.22
N ALA A 384 -13.47 -2.69 -0.41
CA ALA A 384 -12.76 -1.78 0.48
C ALA A 384 -13.47 -1.67 1.83
N HIS A 385 -12.75 -1.95 2.92
CA HIS A 385 -13.29 -2.05 4.27
C HIS A 385 -12.79 -0.88 5.13
N TRP A 386 -13.73 -0.07 5.60
CA TRP A 386 -13.43 1.07 6.46
C TRP A 386 -13.00 0.62 7.86
N PHE A 387 -11.91 1.18 8.36
CA PHE A 387 -11.51 1.07 9.76
C PHE A 387 -11.83 2.41 10.43
N GLN A 388 -12.78 2.50 11.36
CA GLN A 388 -13.65 1.45 11.92
C GLN A 388 -15.03 2.04 12.28
N TYR A 389 -15.92 1.26 12.90
CA TYR A 389 -17.29 1.75 13.19
C TYR A 389 -17.33 2.99 14.12
N TYR A 390 -16.60 2.97 15.24
CA TYR A 390 -16.56 4.05 16.24
C TYR A 390 -15.15 4.59 16.50
N ASP A 391 -15.04 5.82 17.03
CA ASP A 391 -13.77 6.44 17.41
C ASP A 391 -13.01 5.68 18.51
N HIS A 392 -11.69 5.81 18.53
CA HIS A 392 -10.92 5.37 19.70
C HIS A 392 -11.41 6.09 20.99
N PRO A 393 -11.23 5.46 22.15
CA PRO A 393 -11.60 6.05 23.44
C PRO A 393 -10.97 7.43 23.62
N ARG A 394 -11.63 8.29 24.39
CA ARG A 394 -11.05 9.58 24.75
C ARG A 394 -9.74 9.37 25.51
N GLY A 395 -8.63 9.85 24.95
CA GLY A 395 -7.27 9.64 25.49
C GLY A 395 -6.61 8.34 25.02
N GLY A 396 -7.13 7.71 23.97
CA GLY A 396 -6.55 6.59 23.25
C GLY A 396 -6.84 5.20 23.82
N ARG A 397 -6.58 4.18 23.00
CA ARG A 397 -6.60 2.75 23.32
C ARG A 397 -5.48 2.39 24.30
N ARG A 398 -5.39 1.09 24.64
CA ARG A 398 -4.42 0.56 25.61
C ARG A 398 -3.00 0.47 25.04
N ASP A 399 -2.87 0.28 23.74
CA ASP A 399 -1.60 0.31 23.00
C ASP A 399 -1.14 1.74 22.66
N GLY A 400 -1.93 2.75 23.00
CA GLY A 400 -1.58 4.16 22.87
C GLY A 400 -2.16 4.86 21.65
N GLU A 401 -2.78 4.14 20.70
CA GLU A 401 -3.43 4.78 19.55
C GLU A 401 -4.65 5.61 19.95
N ASP A 402 -4.77 6.81 19.41
CA ASP A 402 -5.74 7.81 19.81
C ASP A 402 -6.26 8.54 18.57
N TYR A 403 -7.17 7.92 17.82
CA TYR A 403 -7.66 8.38 16.51
C TYR A 403 -9.19 8.47 16.43
N ASP A 404 -9.68 9.44 15.68
CA ASP A 404 -11.11 9.63 15.37
C ASP A 404 -11.56 8.83 14.14
N PHE A 405 -11.14 7.58 13.98
CA PHE A 405 -11.47 6.79 12.78
C PHE A 405 -12.95 6.42 12.60
N GLY A 406 -13.80 6.66 13.59
CA GLY A 406 -15.18 6.20 13.59
C GLY A 406 -16.04 6.82 12.50
N LEU A 407 -17.01 6.04 12.01
CA LEU A 407 -18.20 6.58 11.35
C LEU A 407 -19.11 7.29 12.38
N VAL A 408 -19.02 6.85 13.64
CA VAL A 408 -19.63 7.48 14.82
C VAL A 408 -18.59 7.83 15.87
N ASP A 409 -18.89 8.79 16.76
CA ASP A 409 -18.03 9.04 17.93
C ASP A 409 -18.30 8.05 19.08
N ILE A 410 -17.60 8.25 20.20
CA ILE A 410 -17.81 7.52 21.45
C ILE A 410 -19.22 7.70 22.08
N ASN A 411 -20.07 8.59 21.54
CA ASN A 411 -21.45 8.84 21.97
C ASN A 411 -22.48 8.31 20.95
N ASP A 412 -22.05 7.45 20.03
CA ASP A 412 -22.86 6.84 18.96
C ASP A 412 -23.55 7.86 18.04
N GLN A 413 -23.03 9.09 17.98
CA GLN A 413 -23.52 10.08 17.04
C GLN A 413 -22.83 9.85 15.69
N PRO A 414 -23.49 9.93 14.53
CA PRO A 414 -22.79 9.90 13.25
C PRO A 414 -21.94 11.15 13.02
N TYR A 415 -20.82 11.02 12.31
CA TYR A 415 -20.16 12.15 11.66
C TYR A 415 -20.89 12.46 10.36
N GLN A 416 -21.90 13.33 10.40
CA GLN A 416 -22.89 13.47 9.31
C GLN A 416 -22.26 13.79 7.96
N ARG A 417 -21.21 14.63 7.93
CA ARG A 417 -20.53 14.97 6.68
C ARG A 417 -19.83 13.76 6.07
N LEU A 418 -19.05 13.03 6.86
CA LEU A 418 -18.36 11.81 6.43
C LEU A 418 -19.35 10.75 5.93
N THR A 419 -20.39 10.45 6.72
CA THR A 419 -21.34 9.39 6.38
C THR A 419 -22.20 9.76 5.16
N SER A 420 -22.54 11.05 4.99
CA SER A 420 -23.24 11.53 3.79
C SER A 420 -22.39 11.41 2.52
N ASP A 421 -21.14 11.86 2.56
CA ASP A 421 -20.24 11.83 1.40
C ASP A 421 -19.90 10.38 0.99
N LEU A 422 -19.60 9.52 1.99
CA LEU A 422 -19.43 8.08 1.77
C LEU A 422 -20.70 7.44 1.18
N ALA A 423 -21.89 7.80 1.65
CA ALA A 423 -23.14 7.27 1.11
C ALA A 423 -23.34 7.60 -0.37
N ILE A 424 -22.91 8.79 -0.80
CA ILE A 424 -22.94 9.18 -2.21
C ILE A 424 -21.92 8.37 -3.02
N ALA A 425 -20.69 8.24 -2.51
CA ALA A 425 -19.63 7.47 -3.17
C ALA A 425 -19.97 5.97 -3.27
N ASN A 426 -20.35 5.35 -2.16
CA ASN A 426 -20.69 3.92 -2.05
C ASN A 426 -21.77 3.49 -3.06
N ARG A 427 -22.80 4.32 -3.29
CA ARG A 427 -23.86 4.03 -4.29
C ARG A 427 -23.34 4.03 -5.72
N ARG A 428 -22.21 4.69 -6.00
CA ARG A 428 -21.59 4.79 -7.33
C ARG A 428 -20.51 3.74 -7.57
N VAL A 429 -20.00 3.09 -6.53
CA VAL A 429 -18.90 2.10 -6.60
C VAL A 429 -19.16 1.04 -7.67
N ARG A 430 -20.36 0.43 -7.70
CA ARG A 430 -20.68 -0.62 -8.70
C ARG A 430 -20.57 -0.10 -10.14
N GLN A 431 -21.00 1.12 -10.40
CA GLN A 431 -20.94 1.74 -11.73
C GLN A 431 -19.49 2.05 -12.12
N VAL A 432 -18.74 2.67 -11.22
CA VAL A 432 -17.32 3.00 -11.42
C VAL A 432 -16.52 1.73 -11.67
N HIS A 433 -16.68 0.72 -10.80
CA HIS A 433 -15.94 -0.53 -10.89
C HIS A 433 -16.31 -1.36 -12.11
N SER A 434 -17.58 -1.40 -12.52
CA SER A 434 -17.96 -2.05 -13.79
C SER A 434 -17.34 -1.41 -15.02
N SER A 435 -16.92 -0.16 -14.91
CA SER A 435 -16.27 0.62 -15.97
C SER A 435 -14.75 0.67 -15.81
N ALA A 436 -14.19 0.04 -14.76
CA ALA A 436 -12.76 -0.05 -14.52
C ALA A 436 -12.12 -0.95 -15.58
N ALA A 437 -11.84 -0.43 -16.76
CA ALA A 437 -11.11 -1.19 -17.75
C ALA A 437 -9.65 -1.29 -17.30
N ILE A 438 -9.04 -2.47 -17.43
CA ILE A 438 -7.59 -2.53 -17.49
C ILE A 438 -7.18 -1.69 -18.70
N SER A 439 -6.59 -0.52 -18.46
CA SER A 439 -5.93 0.23 -19.52
C SER A 439 -4.77 -0.62 -20.03
N THR A 440 -5.05 -1.41 -21.05
CA THR A 440 -4.05 -2.15 -21.83
C THR A 440 -3.43 -1.26 -22.90
N THR A 441 -3.84 0.01 -22.96
CA THR A 441 -3.24 0.96 -23.88
C THR A 441 -1.92 1.38 -23.27
N PRO A 442 -0.77 1.07 -23.90
CA PRO A 442 0.45 1.79 -23.56
C PRO A 442 0.08 3.25 -23.68
N SER A 443 0.20 4.04 -22.61
CA SER A 443 0.05 5.49 -22.72
C SER A 443 0.86 5.89 -23.94
N ALA A 444 0.15 6.41 -24.94
CA ALA A 444 0.75 6.74 -26.22
C ALA A 444 2.00 7.53 -25.89
N SER A 445 3.12 7.14 -26.49
CA SER A 445 4.40 7.81 -26.37
C SER A 445 4.28 9.22 -26.95
N SER A 446 3.57 10.11 -26.26
CA SER A 446 3.80 11.53 -26.41
C SER A 446 5.30 11.65 -26.17
N SER A 447 6.01 12.12 -27.20
CA SER A 447 7.46 12.20 -27.17
C SER A 447 7.93 13.21 -26.11
N VAL A 448 7.01 14.02 -25.58
CA VAL A 448 7.28 15.12 -24.66
C VAL A 448 6.27 15.11 -23.51
N ILE A 449 6.76 14.92 -22.28
CA ILE A 449 5.97 15.00 -21.05
C ILE A 449 5.62 16.47 -20.77
N LEU A 450 4.34 16.79 -20.58
CA LEU A 450 3.92 18.14 -20.20
C LEU A 450 3.98 18.25 -18.67
N LEU A 451 4.77 19.18 -18.15
CA LEU A 451 4.84 19.45 -16.71
C LEU A 451 3.81 20.50 -16.32
N PRO A 452 2.90 20.23 -15.37
CA PRO A 452 1.93 21.21 -14.92
C PRO A 452 2.62 22.37 -14.19
N HIS A 453 2.02 23.56 -14.29
CA HIS A 453 2.41 24.70 -13.48
C HIS A 453 1.62 24.68 -12.17
N ALA A 454 2.31 24.61 -11.04
CA ALA A 454 1.73 24.71 -9.70
C ALA A 454 2.79 25.18 -8.68
N ALA A 455 2.38 26.06 -7.78
CA ALA A 455 3.19 26.43 -6.62
C ALA A 455 3.06 25.34 -5.56
N ILE A 456 4.17 24.63 -5.31
CA ILE A 456 4.24 23.54 -4.32
C ILE A 456 4.85 24.05 -3.02
N SER A 457 4.20 23.75 -1.90
CA SER A 457 4.63 24.13 -0.56
C SER A 457 5.20 22.95 0.21
N VAL A 458 6.53 22.77 0.13
CA VAL A 458 7.23 21.71 0.88
C VAL A 458 7.10 21.77 2.41
N ASP A 459 6.60 22.88 2.95
CA ASP A 459 6.46 23.11 4.38
C ASP A 459 5.12 22.55 4.93
N ASP A 460 4.19 22.10 4.06
CA ASP A 460 2.88 21.57 4.48
C ASP A 460 2.86 20.06 4.74
N HIS A 461 3.92 19.36 4.31
CA HIS A 461 4.11 17.92 4.47
C HIS A 461 2.94 17.12 3.85
N SER A 462 2.46 17.56 2.69
CA SER A 462 1.30 17.01 2.00
C SER A 462 1.52 17.02 0.50
N LEU A 463 0.92 16.04 -0.19
CA LEU A 463 0.86 16.06 -1.66
C LEU A 463 -0.47 16.60 -2.20
N ALA A 464 -1.25 17.31 -1.38
CA ALA A 464 -2.59 17.77 -1.75
C ALA A 464 -2.59 18.95 -2.74
N ASP A 465 -1.53 19.77 -2.75
CA ASP A 465 -1.35 20.88 -3.68
C ASP A 465 -0.79 20.45 -5.05
N TRP A 466 -0.35 19.19 -5.16
CA TRP A 466 0.12 18.62 -6.41
C TRP A 466 -1.03 18.39 -7.39
N PRO A 467 -0.93 18.86 -8.65
CA PRO A 467 -1.98 18.70 -9.65
C PRO A 467 -1.99 17.26 -10.19
N LYS A 468 -2.57 16.32 -9.44
CA LYS A 468 -2.71 14.91 -9.82
C LYS A 468 -3.96 14.69 -10.68
N PRO A 469 -3.92 13.81 -11.69
CA PRO A 469 -2.80 12.97 -12.11
C PRO A 469 -1.79 13.69 -13.04
N SER A 470 -1.99 14.97 -13.38
CA SER A 470 -1.19 15.65 -14.42
C SER A 470 0.31 15.78 -14.08
N SER A 471 0.68 15.79 -12.80
CA SER A 471 2.06 15.79 -12.34
C SER A 471 2.70 14.39 -12.28
N LEU A 472 1.90 13.32 -12.32
CA LEU A 472 2.38 11.94 -12.25
C LEU A 472 3.18 11.61 -13.52
N LEU A 473 4.40 11.11 -13.33
CA LEU A 473 5.25 10.70 -14.44
C LEU A 473 4.87 9.32 -14.99
N PRO A 474 5.26 9.02 -16.24
CA PRO A 474 5.20 7.65 -16.74
C PRO A 474 5.89 6.68 -15.79
N ARG A 475 5.33 5.48 -15.69
CA ARG A 475 5.81 4.42 -14.77
C ARG A 475 7.32 4.21 -14.90
N LEU A 476 7.99 4.25 -13.76
CA LEU A 476 9.40 3.91 -13.65
C LEU A 476 9.56 2.40 -13.90
N ARG A 477 10.58 2.03 -14.68
CA ARG A 477 10.83 0.63 -15.04
C ARG A 477 11.79 0.01 -14.02
N PRO A 478 11.39 -1.05 -13.31
CA PRO A 478 12.21 -1.66 -12.28
C PRO A 478 13.35 -2.51 -12.85
N SER A 479 14.33 -2.80 -12.01
CA SER A 479 15.40 -3.76 -12.27
C SER A 479 14.84 -5.16 -12.57
N PRO A 480 15.54 -6.00 -13.34
CA PRO A 480 15.08 -7.35 -13.65
C PRO A 480 14.67 -8.14 -12.39
N GLY A 481 13.50 -8.79 -12.43
CA GLY A 481 12.94 -9.58 -11.32
C GLY A 481 12.22 -8.78 -10.23
N ALA A 482 12.38 -7.46 -10.20
CA ALA A 482 11.66 -6.57 -9.29
C ALA A 482 10.35 -6.05 -9.90
N VAL A 483 9.52 -5.46 -9.05
CA VAL A 483 8.35 -4.66 -9.44
C VAL A 483 8.55 -3.21 -9.02
N GLU A 484 7.71 -2.32 -9.54
CA GLU A 484 7.66 -0.94 -9.08
C GLU A 484 7.45 -0.89 -7.57
N PHE A 485 8.20 0.00 -6.91
CA PHE A 485 8.15 0.21 -5.47
C PHE A 485 7.94 1.69 -5.11
N GLY A 486 7.46 2.45 -6.08
CA GLY A 486 7.09 3.85 -5.93
C GLY A 486 6.79 4.50 -7.29
N GLU A 487 6.37 5.74 -7.22
CA GLU A 487 6.03 6.62 -8.33
C GLU A 487 6.58 8.02 -8.08
N ALA A 488 6.75 8.79 -9.14
CA ALA A 488 7.36 10.11 -9.09
C ALA A 488 6.50 11.16 -9.78
N TYR A 489 6.56 12.37 -9.25
CA TYR A 489 5.78 13.51 -9.70
C TYR A 489 6.70 14.67 -10.05
N LEU A 490 6.40 15.39 -11.12
CA LEU A 490 7.07 16.65 -11.45
C LEU A 490 6.06 17.76 -11.67
N SER A 491 6.39 18.94 -11.15
CA SER A 491 5.67 20.19 -11.37
C SER A 491 6.68 21.33 -11.49
N TRP A 492 6.27 22.48 -11.97
CA TRP A 492 7.12 23.66 -12.04
C TRP A 492 6.38 24.93 -11.61
N SER A 493 7.14 25.93 -11.16
CA SER A 493 6.67 27.30 -10.92
C SER A 493 7.79 28.30 -11.19
N GLU A 494 7.53 29.58 -10.98
CA GLU A 494 8.53 30.64 -11.04
C GLU A 494 9.67 30.43 -10.01
N GLN A 495 9.41 29.68 -8.93
CA GLN A 495 10.39 29.40 -7.89
C GLN A 495 11.37 28.30 -8.26
N GLY A 496 10.95 27.33 -9.08
CA GLY A 496 11.79 26.18 -9.41
C GLY A 496 11.04 24.99 -10.00
N LEU A 497 11.76 23.88 -10.11
CA LEU A 497 11.20 22.57 -10.42
C LEU A 497 10.92 21.82 -9.11
N ALA A 498 9.70 21.31 -8.97
CA ALA A 498 9.30 20.47 -7.85
C ALA A 498 9.36 18.99 -8.26
N LEU A 499 9.85 18.13 -7.37
CA LEU A 499 9.76 16.66 -7.47
C LEU A 499 9.13 16.10 -6.20
N ALA A 500 8.18 15.19 -6.34
CA ALA A 500 7.72 14.34 -5.24
C ALA A 500 7.84 12.85 -5.58
N THR A 501 7.86 12.02 -4.54
CA THR A 501 7.80 10.57 -4.63
C THR A 501 6.81 10.03 -3.61
N ILE A 502 6.05 9.00 -4.00
CA ILE A 502 5.35 8.11 -3.08
C ILE A 502 5.91 6.71 -3.35
N GLY A 503 6.36 6.01 -2.33
CA GLY A 503 6.93 4.68 -2.48
C GLY A 503 6.93 3.89 -1.20
N GLN A 504 7.49 2.68 -1.28
CA GLN A 504 7.64 1.80 -0.14
C GLN A 504 9.01 1.13 -0.12
N ASP A 505 9.57 1.02 1.08
CA ASP A 505 10.64 0.07 1.38
C ASP A 505 10.85 -0.04 2.89
N TYR A 506 11.38 -1.18 3.34
CA TYR A 506 11.64 -1.43 4.76
C TYR A 506 13.14 -1.58 5.01
N PHE A 507 13.66 -0.79 5.95
CA PHE A 507 15.03 -0.85 6.46
C PHE A 507 15.03 -1.12 7.96
N ASP A 508 15.61 -2.26 8.34
CA ASP A 508 15.80 -2.59 9.74
C ASP A 508 17.16 -2.11 10.24
N ILE A 509 17.14 -1.22 11.22
CA ILE A 509 18.35 -0.71 11.84
C ILE A 509 19.14 -1.79 12.60
N ASP A 510 18.44 -2.78 13.17
CA ASP A 510 19.08 -3.85 13.94
C ASP A 510 19.80 -4.86 13.04
N LEU A 511 19.44 -4.91 11.76
CA LEU A 511 20.12 -5.73 10.76
C LEU A 511 21.49 -5.17 10.42
N PHE A 512 21.72 -3.86 10.48
CA PHE A 512 22.82 -3.24 9.75
C PHE A 512 24.00 -2.83 10.66
N ALA A 513 25.20 -3.31 10.34
CA ALA A 513 26.43 -3.04 11.11
C ALA A 513 27.20 -1.84 10.55
N TYR A 514 26.95 -0.65 11.08
CA TYR A 514 27.74 0.54 10.76
C TYR A 514 28.11 1.34 12.00
N GLU A 515 29.27 1.99 11.94
CA GLU A 515 29.75 2.96 12.92
C GLU A 515 29.81 4.34 12.27
N GLY A 516 29.58 5.40 13.04
CA GLY A 516 29.58 6.76 12.50
C GLY A 516 28.32 7.11 11.70
N GLY A 517 28.47 7.86 10.62
CA GLY A 517 27.37 8.28 9.75
C GLY A 517 26.78 7.10 8.98
N PHE A 518 25.49 7.20 8.63
CA PHE A 518 24.84 6.20 7.79
C PHE A 518 25.55 6.09 6.43
N PRO A 519 25.88 4.88 5.94
CA PRO A 519 26.59 4.72 4.67
C PRO A 519 25.65 4.99 3.50
N LEU A 520 25.84 6.13 2.84
CA LEU A 520 24.99 6.61 1.74
C LEU A 520 24.84 5.63 0.57
N ILE A 521 25.80 4.72 0.38
CA ILE A 521 25.75 3.71 -0.67
C ILE A 521 24.59 2.71 -0.49
N ASP A 522 24.10 2.53 0.76
CA ASP A 522 22.98 1.66 1.12
C ASP A 522 21.67 2.43 1.37
N ALA A 523 21.68 3.75 1.18
CA ALA A 523 20.50 4.58 1.37
C ALA A 523 19.48 4.36 0.24
N TYR A 524 18.20 4.36 0.61
CA TYR A 524 17.15 4.67 -0.35
C TYR A 524 17.41 6.08 -0.87
N ARG A 525 17.30 6.25 -2.18
CA ARG A 525 17.56 7.55 -2.80
C ARG A 525 16.77 7.74 -4.09
N VAL A 526 16.45 8.99 -4.35
CA VAL A 526 15.88 9.47 -5.60
C VAL A 526 16.91 10.35 -6.30
N GLU A 527 17.25 10.00 -7.54
CA GLU A 527 18.22 10.70 -8.37
C GLU A 527 17.47 11.41 -9.50
N LEU A 528 17.76 12.69 -9.71
CA LEU A 528 17.14 13.56 -10.70
C LEU A 528 18.22 14.18 -11.60
N GLY A 529 18.18 13.84 -12.88
CA GLY A 529 18.96 14.49 -13.93
C GLY A 529 18.10 15.47 -14.71
N ILE A 530 18.56 16.71 -14.92
CA ILE A 530 17.85 17.75 -15.67
C ILE A 530 18.81 18.47 -16.61
N ASP A 531 18.43 18.63 -17.87
CA ASP A 531 19.09 19.51 -18.83
C ASP A 531 18.06 20.52 -19.36
N ALA A 532 18.21 21.77 -18.94
CA ALA A 532 17.37 22.88 -19.32
C ALA A 532 18.05 23.82 -20.34
N GLY A 533 18.98 23.29 -21.15
CA GLY A 533 19.65 24.03 -22.23
C GLY A 533 21.00 24.65 -21.87
N THR A 534 21.41 24.59 -20.59
CA THR A 534 22.74 25.02 -20.11
C THR A 534 23.65 23.84 -19.72
N GLY A 535 23.26 22.62 -20.11
CA GLY A 535 23.96 21.38 -19.82
C GLY A 535 23.35 20.61 -18.64
N PRO A 536 23.71 19.32 -18.49
CA PRO A 536 23.10 18.44 -17.50
C PRO A 536 23.49 18.80 -16.07
N ARG A 537 22.48 18.96 -15.22
CA ARG A 537 22.58 19.05 -13.76
C ARG A 537 22.00 17.78 -13.14
N ARG A 538 22.51 17.40 -11.98
CA ARG A 538 22.12 16.19 -11.27
C ARG A 538 21.93 16.52 -9.80
N PHE A 539 20.94 15.88 -9.20
CA PHE A 539 20.61 16.02 -7.80
C PHE A 539 20.27 14.64 -7.24
N THR A 540 20.66 14.38 -6.00
CA THR A 540 20.34 13.14 -5.32
C THR A 540 19.72 13.45 -3.98
N LEU A 541 18.50 12.97 -3.74
CA LEU A 541 17.84 13.00 -2.45
C LEU A 541 18.08 11.67 -1.76
N PHE A 542 18.89 11.67 -0.71
CA PHE A 542 19.11 10.51 0.15
C PHE A 542 18.15 10.54 1.33
N PHE A 543 17.61 9.38 1.69
CA PHE A 543 16.89 9.20 2.95
C PHE A 543 17.85 8.61 3.96
N ILE A 544 17.96 9.25 5.12
CA ILE A 544 18.89 8.85 6.17
C ILE A 544 18.07 8.40 7.39
N PRO A 545 18.11 7.11 7.76
CA PRO A 545 17.44 6.64 8.95
C PRO A 545 18.13 7.21 10.20
N PRO A 546 17.40 7.38 11.32
CA PRO A 546 18.01 7.79 12.58
C PRO A 546 18.90 6.67 13.14
N ARG A 547 19.76 7.02 14.09
CA ARG A 547 20.71 6.07 14.70
C ARG A 547 20.10 5.09 15.68
N THR A 548 18.95 5.42 16.25
CA THR A 548 18.28 4.59 17.25
C THR A 548 16.80 4.58 16.95
N LYS A 549 16.17 3.43 17.18
CA LYS A 549 14.71 3.30 17.15
C LYS A 549 14.15 3.94 18.43
N LEU A 550 13.88 5.24 18.39
CA LEU A 550 13.26 5.98 19.51
C LEU A 550 11.74 5.79 19.56
N HIS A 551 11.13 5.51 18.40
CA HIS A 551 9.72 5.22 18.20
C HIS A 551 9.59 4.03 17.23
N ASP A 552 8.40 3.41 17.16
CA ASP A 552 8.14 2.34 16.19
C ASP A 552 8.35 2.78 14.74
N HIS A 553 8.31 4.09 14.53
CA HIS A 553 8.36 4.80 13.28
C HIS A 553 9.47 5.87 13.30
N PRO A 554 10.71 5.51 12.94
CA PRO A 554 11.82 6.44 12.99
C PRO A 554 11.71 7.55 11.91
N GLU A 555 11.70 8.82 12.32
CA GLU A 555 11.77 9.96 11.38
C GLU A 555 13.09 9.93 10.60
N MET A 556 13.00 9.90 9.26
CA MET A 556 14.15 9.98 8.39
C MET A 556 14.50 11.42 8.04
N ALA A 557 15.79 11.68 7.86
CA ALA A 557 16.23 12.94 7.29
C ALA A 557 16.29 12.83 5.76
N ALA A 558 15.66 13.78 5.06
CA ALA A 558 15.80 13.96 3.62
C ALA A 558 17.02 14.84 3.33
N GLN A 559 18.09 14.27 2.78
CA GLN A 559 19.34 14.96 2.48
C GLN A 559 19.49 15.17 0.97
N LEU A 560 19.26 16.39 0.50
CA LEU A 560 19.41 16.77 -0.90
C LEU A 560 20.84 17.20 -1.22
N CYS A 561 21.47 16.51 -2.16
CA CYS A 561 22.84 16.74 -2.60
C CYS A 561 22.90 17.14 -4.08
N ALA A 562 23.79 18.09 -4.39
CA ALA A 562 24.18 18.41 -5.76
C ALA A 562 25.08 17.29 -6.32
N GLY A 563 24.86 16.93 -7.59
CA GLY A 563 25.63 15.93 -8.31
C GLY A 563 25.00 14.53 -8.33
N PRO A 564 25.65 13.59 -9.06
CA PRO A 564 25.25 12.19 -9.06
C PRO A 564 25.50 11.52 -7.70
N ALA A 565 24.77 10.45 -7.39
CA ALA A 565 24.87 9.76 -6.10
C ALA A 565 26.31 9.35 -5.75
N GLN A 566 27.08 8.86 -6.73
CA GLN A 566 28.46 8.39 -6.53
C GLN A 566 29.40 9.50 -6.01
N GLN A 567 29.15 10.76 -6.38
CA GLN A 567 29.90 11.90 -5.86
C GLN A 567 29.64 12.09 -4.37
N ALA A 568 28.37 12.10 -3.95
CA ALA A 568 28.01 12.24 -2.54
C ALA A 568 28.50 11.07 -1.69
N ILE A 569 28.43 9.84 -2.24
CA ILE A 569 28.89 8.62 -1.58
C ILE A 569 30.41 8.65 -1.31
N SER A 570 31.21 9.17 -2.25
CA SER A 570 32.67 9.15 -2.16
C SER A 570 33.28 10.39 -1.51
N MET A 571 32.68 11.56 -1.71
CA MET A 571 33.24 12.86 -1.30
C MET A 571 32.36 13.62 -0.30
N GLY A 572 31.18 13.10 0.03
CA GLY A 572 30.20 13.76 0.89
C GLY A 572 29.20 14.63 0.13
N CYS A 573 28.09 14.94 0.80
CA CYS A 573 26.99 15.73 0.23
C CYS A 573 27.40 17.20 0.02
N THR A 574 27.18 17.72 -1.19
CA THR A 574 27.27 19.17 -1.46
C THR A 574 25.86 19.76 -1.42
N GLU A 575 25.63 20.74 -0.55
CA GLU A 575 24.31 21.37 -0.39
C GLU A 575 23.85 22.08 -1.67
N VAL A 576 22.54 22.01 -1.95
CA VAL A 576 21.92 22.74 -3.06
C VAL A 576 21.33 24.05 -2.54
N ARG A 577 22.05 25.16 -2.74
CA ARG A 577 21.64 26.47 -2.21
C ARG A 577 20.23 26.86 -2.69
N GLY A 578 19.35 27.15 -1.72
CA GLY A 578 17.98 27.61 -1.98
C GLY A 578 16.99 26.50 -2.37
N ALA A 579 17.45 25.26 -2.46
CA ALA A 579 16.54 24.12 -2.56
C ALA A 579 15.97 23.77 -1.18
N LYS A 580 14.79 23.17 -1.20
CA LYS A 580 14.16 22.60 -0.01
C LYS A 580 13.77 21.17 -0.29
N ALA A 581 13.81 20.31 0.72
CA ALA A 581 13.30 18.95 0.66
C ALA A 581 12.65 18.60 2.00
N ALA A 582 11.53 17.90 1.94
CA ALA A 582 10.79 17.42 3.10
C ALA A 582 10.48 15.93 2.93
N TYR A 583 10.64 15.17 4.01
CA TYR A 583 10.17 13.81 4.13
C TYR A 583 9.03 13.80 5.14
N PHE A 584 7.91 13.19 4.76
CA PHE A 584 6.71 13.11 5.60
C PHE A 584 5.93 11.82 5.38
N GLY A 585 6.53 10.82 4.74
CA GLY A 585 6.09 9.43 4.90
C GLY A 585 6.46 8.97 6.30
N ALA A 586 5.80 9.52 7.33
CA ALA A 586 6.25 9.67 8.71
C ALA A 586 6.57 8.36 9.48
N ASP A 587 6.68 7.25 8.77
CA ASP A 587 7.15 5.97 9.24
C ASP A 587 7.54 5.04 8.08
N GLN A 588 8.66 4.34 8.20
CA GLN A 588 8.79 3.12 7.40
C GLN A 588 7.60 2.21 7.67
N PRO A 589 7.13 1.48 6.66
CA PRO A 589 7.76 1.25 5.35
C PRO A 589 7.36 2.19 4.22
N ARG A 590 6.63 3.30 4.48
CA ARG A 590 6.24 4.27 3.45
C ARG A 590 7.32 5.33 3.26
N ILE A 591 7.52 5.75 2.01
CA ILE A 591 8.52 6.74 1.62
C ILE A 591 7.83 7.81 0.80
N THR A 592 7.43 8.88 1.47
CA THR A 592 6.84 10.06 0.84
C THR A 592 7.70 11.26 1.12
N ALA A 593 8.08 11.94 0.04
CA ALA A 593 8.91 13.13 0.12
C ALA A 593 8.68 14.03 -1.08
N GLU A 594 9.01 15.29 -0.89
CA GLU A 594 9.04 16.27 -1.96
C GLU A 594 10.21 17.22 -1.82
N MET A 595 10.57 17.84 -2.93
CA MET A 595 11.61 18.85 -2.98
C MET A 595 11.32 19.89 -4.05
N VAL A 596 11.84 21.09 -3.83
CA VAL A 596 11.84 22.18 -4.81
C VAL A 596 13.29 22.59 -5.07
N ILE A 597 13.70 22.55 -6.33
CA ILE A 597 15.03 22.96 -6.79
C ILE A 597 14.87 24.30 -7.53
N PRO A 598 15.52 25.38 -7.06
CA PRO A 598 15.38 26.67 -7.71
C PRO A 598 16.07 26.69 -9.07
N TRP A 599 15.54 27.50 -10.00
CA TRP A 599 16.12 27.66 -11.33
C TRP A 599 17.58 28.11 -11.30
N SER A 600 17.97 28.89 -10.28
CA SER A 600 19.36 29.29 -10.06
C SER A 600 20.31 28.11 -9.79
N ALA A 601 19.84 27.03 -9.14
CA ALA A 601 20.61 25.80 -8.96
C ALA A 601 20.76 25.01 -10.28
N LEU A 602 19.86 25.23 -11.25
CA LEU A 602 19.99 24.74 -12.62
C LEU A 602 20.88 25.65 -13.49
N GLY A 603 21.18 26.86 -13.00
CA GLY A 603 22.00 27.85 -13.71
C GLY A 603 21.22 28.60 -14.79
N ILE A 604 19.90 28.74 -14.64
CA ILE A 604 19.02 29.51 -15.53
C ILE A 604 18.12 30.45 -14.74
N ASP A 605 17.61 31.49 -15.40
CA ASP A 605 16.49 32.27 -14.89
C ASP A 605 15.19 31.48 -15.02
N ALA A 606 14.15 31.92 -14.30
CA ALA A 606 12.83 31.30 -14.37
C ALA A 606 12.33 31.24 -15.83
N PRO A 607 12.12 30.04 -16.40
CA PRO A 607 11.66 29.89 -17.77
C PRO A 607 10.19 30.27 -17.91
N THR A 608 9.76 30.52 -19.15
CA THR A 608 8.36 30.78 -19.49
C THR A 608 7.63 29.49 -19.87
N PRO A 609 6.28 29.48 -19.80
CA PRO A 609 5.50 28.35 -20.31
C PRO A 609 5.87 28.03 -21.76
N GLY A 610 6.00 26.74 -22.06
CA GLY A 610 6.45 26.23 -23.35
C GLY A 610 7.94 25.94 -23.45
N ALA A 611 8.75 26.39 -22.47
CA ALA A 611 10.16 26.02 -22.39
C ALA A 611 10.33 24.49 -22.37
N GLN A 612 11.41 24.02 -23.01
CA GLN A 612 11.73 22.61 -23.10
C GLN A 612 12.88 22.26 -22.16
N LEU A 613 12.81 21.09 -21.56
CA LEU A 613 13.89 20.49 -20.80
C LEU A 613 13.94 19.00 -21.07
N ARG A 614 15.02 18.35 -20.65
CA ARG A 614 15.10 16.88 -20.58
C ARG A 614 15.33 16.46 -19.14
N ALA A 615 14.69 15.38 -18.71
CA ALA A 615 14.94 14.84 -17.39
C ALA A 615 14.93 13.30 -17.33
N GLU A 616 15.62 12.80 -16.33
CA GLU A 616 15.65 11.39 -15.92
C GLU A 616 15.41 11.33 -14.42
N ILE A 617 14.65 10.33 -14.00
CA ILE A 617 14.44 10.02 -12.59
C ILE A 617 14.74 8.56 -12.38
N ALA A 618 15.59 8.30 -11.38
CA ALA A 618 15.90 6.96 -10.95
C ALA A 618 15.74 6.86 -9.44
N VAL A 619 15.32 5.70 -8.96
CA VAL A 619 15.16 5.41 -7.54
C VAL A 619 15.94 4.14 -7.24
N THR A 620 16.74 4.17 -6.18
CA THR A 620 17.40 2.97 -5.63
C THR A 620 16.84 2.71 -4.25
N SER A 621 16.46 1.46 -3.98
CA SER A 621 15.94 1.03 -2.69
C SER A 621 17.05 0.88 -1.64
N TRP A 622 16.70 0.62 -0.38
CA TRP A 622 17.68 0.34 0.66
C TRP A 622 18.59 -0.84 0.25
N HIS A 623 19.84 -0.79 0.72
CA HIS A 623 20.86 -1.83 0.48
C HIS A 623 21.17 -2.11 -0.99
N ARG A 624 20.72 -1.23 -1.91
CA ARG A 624 20.79 -1.45 -3.37
C ARG A 624 20.05 -2.71 -3.83
N GLU A 625 19.05 -3.18 -3.08
CA GLU A 625 18.31 -4.42 -3.36
C GLU A 625 17.67 -4.37 -4.76
N ARG A 626 17.02 -3.25 -5.08
CA ARG A 626 16.35 -3.02 -6.36
C ARG A 626 16.44 -1.56 -6.77
N TRP A 627 16.20 -1.29 -8.04
CA TRP A 627 16.14 0.07 -8.58
C TRP A 627 15.03 0.18 -9.61
N MET A 628 14.61 1.40 -9.92
CA MET A 628 13.70 1.70 -11.04
C MET A 628 14.07 3.04 -11.67
N SER A 629 13.83 3.22 -12.97
CA SER A 629 14.11 4.49 -13.65
C SER A 629 13.18 4.76 -14.83
N LEU A 630 13.08 6.02 -15.23
CA LEU A 630 12.20 6.45 -16.32
C LEU A 630 12.70 5.94 -17.69
N SER A 631 14.01 5.76 -17.86
CA SER A 631 14.60 5.06 -19.01
C SER A 631 14.56 3.53 -18.93
N GLY A 632 14.45 2.97 -17.73
CA GLY A 632 14.65 1.53 -17.46
C GLY A 632 16.09 1.08 -17.54
N ARG A 633 17.04 2.00 -17.37
CA ARG A 633 18.47 1.72 -17.23
C ARG A 633 18.88 1.80 -15.75
N PRO A 634 19.93 1.06 -15.34
CA PRO A 634 20.49 1.20 -14.00
C PRO A 634 20.79 2.67 -13.67
N PRO A 635 20.55 3.16 -12.43
CA PRO A 635 20.66 4.57 -12.08
C PRO A 635 21.97 5.24 -12.51
N PRO A 636 23.17 4.65 -12.30
CA PRO A 636 24.42 5.26 -12.77
C PRO A 636 24.43 5.45 -14.30
N ALA A 637 24.04 4.41 -15.04
CA ALA A 637 23.99 4.46 -16.49
C ALA A 637 22.89 5.39 -17.03
N ALA A 638 21.78 5.56 -16.31
CA ALA A 638 20.71 6.48 -16.66
C ALA A 638 21.15 7.94 -16.45
N MET A 639 21.83 8.22 -15.34
CA MET A 639 22.32 9.56 -15.01
C MET A 639 23.50 10.00 -15.89
N GLU A 640 24.28 9.09 -16.46
CA GLU A 640 25.41 9.41 -17.33
C GLU A 640 25.02 9.74 -18.79
N ASP A 641 23.78 9.46 -19.21
CA ASP A 641 23.31 9.64 -20.59
C ASP A 641 22.24 10.75 -20.73
N PRO A 642 22.63 12.03 -20.71
CA PRO A 642 21.68 13.14 -20.84
C PRO A 642 21.03 13.23 -22.22
N GLN A 643 21.55 12.55 -23.23
CA GLN A 643 20.93 12.49 -24.55
C GLN A 643 19.70 11.57 -24.55
N GLY A 644 19.70 10.54 -23.69
CA GLY A 644 18.59 9.61 -23.49
C GLY A 644 17.49 10.09 -22.54
N TRP A 645 17.70 11.22 -21.84
CA TRP A 645 16.71 11.78 -20.90
C TRP A 645 15.41 12.19 -21.61
N ARG A 646 14.27 12.01 -20.94
CA ARG A 646 12.94 12.25 -21.51
C ARG A 646 12.75 13.74 -21.78
N ALA A 647 12.30 14.07 -22.99
CA ALA A 647 11.90 15.44 -23.31
C ALA A 647 10.66 15.81 -22.50
N MET A 648 10.66 17.04 -21.98
CA MET A 648 9.56 17.61 -21.22
C MET A 648 9.33 19.05 -21.67
N ARG A 649 8.10 19.53 -21.50
CA ARG A 649 7.70 20.90 -21.81
C ARG A 649 6.94 21.49 -20.63
N LEU A 650 7.25 22.73 -20.28
CA LEU A 650 6.58 23.45 -19.21
C LEU A 650 5.17 23.88 -19.65
N GLY A 651 4.13 23.42 -18.96
CA GLY A 651 2.74 23.82 -19.19
C GLY A 651 2.41 25.18 -18.59
N ASN A 652 1.27 25.76 -18.94
CA ASN A 652 0.79 27.07 -18.45
C ASN A 652 -0.32 26.97 -17.41
N GLY A 653 -0.53 25.80 -16.82
CA GLY A 653 -1.55 25.52 -15.81
C GLY A 653 -1.60 24.03 -15.44
N PRO A 654 -2.59 23.59 -14.66
CA PRO A 654 -2.75 22.20 -14.21
C PRO A 654 -3.32 21.27 -15.30
N GLN A 655 -3.18 21.63 -16.58
CA GLN A 655 -3.85 20.93 -17.69
C GLN A 655 -3.44 19.46 -17.74
N MET A 656 -4.43 18.58 -17.80
CA MET A 656 -4.21 17.14 -17.93
C MET A 656 -3.51 16.81 -19.24
N ILE A 657 -2.57 15.87 -19.17
CA ILE A 657 -1.94 15.23 -20.33
C ILE A 657 -3.06 14.70 -21.24
N GLU A 658 -3.09 15.09 -22.53
CA GLU A 658 -4.03 14.58 -23.54
C GLU A 658 -3.88 13.06 -23.86
N THR A 659 -3.21 12.28 -23.01
CA THR A 659 -2.89 10.86 -23.27
C THR A 659 -2.81 10.00 -22.01
N SER A 660 -3.93 9.76 -21.32
CA SER A 660 -4.15 8.54 -20.52
C SER A 660 -5.64 8.37 -20.19
N PRO A 661 -6.19 7.14 -20.12
CA PRO A 661 -7.62 6.96 -19.88
C PRO A 661 -7.97 7.37 -18.45
N ALA A 662 -8.90 8.32 -18.39
CA ALA A 662 -9.67 8.84 -17.27
C ALA A 662 -9.53 8.12 -15.91
N HIS A 663 -8.83 8.76 -14.98
CA HIS A 663 -9.41 8.91 -13.65
C HIS A 663 -10.58 9.89 -13.79
N PRO A 664 -11.80 9.56 -13.35
CA PRO A 664 -12.88 10.54 -13.30
C PRO A 664 -12.54 11.57 -12.22
N VAL A 665 -11.86 12.65 -12.62
CA VAL A 665 -11.76 13.86 -11.81
C VAL A 665 -13.19 14.41 -11.68
N LEU A 666 -13.77 14.24 -10.50
CA LEU A 666 -15.00 14.92 -10.16
C LEU A 666 -14.62 16.38 -9.87
N ALA A 667 -15.03 17.28 -10.77
CA ALA A 667 -15.04 18.70 -10.46
C ALA A 667 -15.89 18.93 -9.19
N PRO A 668 -15.46 19.82 -8.28
CA PRO A 668 -16.29 20.19 -7.14
C PRO A 668 -17.58 20.84 -7.68
N GLY A 669 -18.71 20.21 -7.37
CA GLY A 669 -20.05 20.77 -7.58
C GLY A 669 -20.52 21.51 -6.33
#